data_AF-A0A1F3SED0-F1
#
_entry.id   AF-A0A1F3SED0-F1
#
_cell.length_a   1.000
_cell.length_b   1.000
_cell.length_c   1.000
_cell.angle_alpha   90.00
_cell.angle_beta   90.00
_cell.angle_gamma   90.00
#
_symmetry.space_group_name_H-M   'P 1'
#
loop_
_entity.id
_entity.type
_entity.pdbx_description
1 polymer ?
#
loop_
_entity_poly.entity_id
_entity_poly.type
_entity_poly.pdbx_seq_one_letter_code
_entity_poly.pdbx_strand_id
1 'polypeptide(L)'
;MPGLIPLDLKGLPATDLIVQGQLLGLEDAVSFRQSGGDLSLLEPQNSDLWSQDGTYALTVSDEVDIREGELVDYLSVVLSRTGNFRFSVKKGEGGRVQTFTILASKKSHGVLLRKALLEKLGYQVPAIKHLNKVTVRFSSTFERENFINDLAEGTFGDPKRWVIQQAVEGKEIVLQDVLVMEGEDLIYNLAMGQIPEQVIKGRRVLNALLLPYAVISPVESVNLFSFEVGRILSGSLKVDYEDGEDFSPSFEDAKWIARKIARLSRQDFEQIARSGLVPPPVEKILVEKFISRRNSLVRLLGLNEKALEFKADLTIGKELVKGKLTREWWDGHGERFSYGDPKAPLSGSEVFSYFKSEFISNALSNLMSSFNEYVIPHTDLQMGIAEHQAKTFDAAFQEFLKTGVYKEVPIGVFVLPVFDMDLMASRDIVAGTYLGTDNVVQLADSFGVSLELGAYIGVDGPTAPWMASGKVTGRVTRRYSHLRPIKSIKAALKSPYKNIIVPLYKRRLAKKLDALSAVRLAGLTDEELKVKITELMGDFYKDFEVGESLIITDSIGPSFNFGGGIGLAQSISAQARFFGSQMILSRLHIYRRDEKTVQVYRDFGNIGQLGISFGVQAFIPILTISAKVNKGVGRTKFYSLNLDPNPAQNKTILRNIQSLRALLFHNDMDLLEFYGKPFLIEHKIREGGVDLNFLLWRYKTLNTTDLISVTHPEGAKKYFYRQLSGHRSGRNPLAFTLDIANGLLNTYVGNQIALADVSNGNPGDSFMGKSKAREVNFEGEILNYDSESKTGEIREPFISISYLWKGWTISKKKVLKLIADINQDYNFPLYVPESLNTTKSIQLYSLFLNIYFYKKAIGELSRVDDKKLLGIYRHYAKARDRVTHGGGYIPGDPIGAGSYREVYTREEQIRDEISGLKRLQKKYNKWLKRREPAKLAKYGVKIAANLEEDLYFDGVAESVGGKQNLFVTSQLRGFRKGDENGDTPLLSHTLGEFGDRKFMGPLSDMKGQIGMTDAEFFAYWMMDKL
;
A
#
# COMPACT_ATOMS: atom_id res chain seq x y z
N MET A 1 8.05 19.77 12.32
CA MET A 1 8.99 18.90 11.59
C MET A 1 9.55 19.73 10.45
N PRO A 2 10.85 19.62 10.15
CA PRO A 2 11.42 20.34 9.03
C PRO A 2 10.66 20.01 7.73
N GLY A 3 10.43 21.01 6.86
CA GLY A 3 9.65 20.89 5.62
C GLY A 3 8.13 20.77 5.75
N LEU A 4 7.57 20.89 6.96
CA LEU A 4 6.13 21.00 7.19
C LEU A 4 5.76 22.39 7.68
N ILE A 5 4.73 22.98 7.05
CA ILE A 5 4.18 24.27 7.45
C ILE A 5 2.98 24.03 8.36
N PRO A 6 3.00 24.39 9.66
CA PRO A 6 1.82 24.27 10.51
C PRO A 6 0.67 25.12 9.95
N LEU A 7 -0.57 24.62 10.02
CA LEU A 7 -1.78 25.38 9.66
C LEU A 7 -2.43 26.06 10.88
N ASP A 8 -1.68 26.18 11.98
CA ASP A 8 -2.06 26.84 13.21
C ASP A 8 -1.00 27.85 13.67
N LEU A 9 -1.37 28.70 14.64
CA LEU A 9 -0.54 29.82 15.10
C LEU A 9 0.50 29.42 16.18
N LYS A 10 0.98 28.16 16.18
CA LYS A 10 1.84 27.61 17.24
C LYS A 10 3.35 27.83 17.02
N GLY A 11 3.79 28.33 15.86
CA GLY A 11 5.20 28.57 15.55
C GLY A 11 5.78 29.85 16.17
N LEU A 12 7.10 29.92 16.39
CA LEU A 12 7.74 31.18 16.79
C LEU A 12 7.55 32.24 15.69
N PRO A 13 7.21 33.49 16.04
CA PRO A 13 7.23 34.60 15.09
C PRO A 13 8.61 34.76 14.44
N ALA A 14 8.63 35.31 13.23
CA ALA A 14 9.86 35.72 12.60
C ALA A 14 10.48 36.93 13.35
N THR A 15 11.81 37.04 13.30
CA THR A 15 12.58 38.06 14.03
C THR A 15 12.85 39.32 13.20
N ASP A 16 12.45 39.32 11.93
CA ASP A 16 12.70 40.39 10.95
C ASP A 16 11.44 41.23 10.66
N LEU A 17 10.41 41.20 11.52
CA LEU A 17 9.12 41.88 11.27
C LEU A 17 9.16 43.37 11.59
N ILE A 18 8.48 44.20 10.80
CA ILE A 18 8.35 45.64 11.05
C ILE A 18 6.90 46.03 11.39
N VAL A 19 6.75 46.89 12.40
CA VAL A 19 5.50 47.61 12.72
C VAL A 19 5.81 49.10 12.83
N GLN A 20 5.09 49.94 12.09
CA GLN A 20 5.26 51.40 12.09
C GLN A 20 6.73 51.88 11.87
N GLY A 21 7.49 51.13 11.07
CA GLY A 21 8.89 51.46 10.75
C GLY A 21 9.93 50.99 11.78
N GLN A 22 9.51 50.31 12.85
CA GLN A 22 10.42 49.73 13.85
C GLN A 22 10.40 48.21 13.81
N LEU A 23 11.55 47.60 14.11
CA LEU A 23 11.69 46.15 14.22
C LEU A 23 10.91 45.65 15.44
N LEU A 24 10.03 44.68 15.23
CA LEU A 24 9.21 44.08 16.27
C LEU A 24 10.00 42.96 16.95
N GLY A 25 10.28 43.13 18.25
CA GLY A 25 10.93 42.10 19.05
C GLY A 25 10.09 40.81 19.14
N LEU A 26 10.74 39.68 19.45
CA LEU A 26 10.06 38.39 19.54
C LEU A 26 8.93 38.39 20.58
N GLU A 27 9.16 38.99 21.75
CA GLU A 27 8.17 39.08 22.83
C GLU A 27 6.98 39.96 22.44
N ASP A 28 7.24 41.07 21.75
CA ASP A 28 6.20 41.98 21.23
C ASP A 28 5.40 41.31 20.12
N ALA A 29 6.03 40.54 19.25
CA ALA A 29 5.37 39.77 18.20
C ALA A 29 4.46 38.68 18.78
N VAL A 30 4.91 37.99 19.82
CA VAL A 30 4.07 37.03 20.57
C VAL A 30 2.90 37.75 21.23
N SER A 31 3.12 38.91 21.85
CA SER A 31 2.08 39.70 22.52
C SER A 31 1.05 40.24 21.52
N PHE A 32 1.49 40.76 20.37
CA PHE A 32 0.64 41.21 19.26
C PHE A 32 -0.24 40.08 18.72
N ARG A 33 0.31 38.87 18.62
CA ARG A 33 -0.47 37.68 18.22
C ARG A 33 -1.49 37.30 19.29
N GLN A 34 -1.10 37.29 20.57
CA GLN A 34 -1.98 36.93 21.68
C GLN A 34 -3.14 37.93 21.86
N SER A 35 -2.95 39.19 21.49
CA SER A 35 -4.01 40.20 21.45
C SER A 35 -4.91 40.12 20.22
N GLY A 36 -4.71 39.13 19.33
CA GLY A 36 -5.52 38.88 18.14
C GLY A 36 -4.99 39.50 16.85
N GLY A 37 -3.81 40.11 16.85
CA GLY A 37 -3.16 40.66 15.67
C GLY A 37 -2.68 39.57 14.69
N ASP A 38 -2.85 39.80 13.37
CA ASP A 38 -2.39 38.89 12.32
C ASP A 38 -0.98 39.26 11.85
N LEU A 39 0.05 38.59 12.39
CA LEU A 39 1.45 38.79 12.02
C LEU A 39 1.73 38.54 10.53
N SER A 40 0.86 37.83 9.82
CA SER A 40 1.02 37.58 8.37
C SER A 40 0.77 38.83 7.52
N LEU A 41 0.23 39.90 8.12
CA LEU A 41 0.02 41.20 7.46
C LEU A 41 1.22 42.14 7.61
N LEU A 42 2.17 41.82 8.47
CA LEU A 42 3.40 42.59 8.65
C LEU A 42 4.42 42.24 7.56
N GLU A 43 5.20 43.22 7.13
CA GLU A 43 6.29 43.01 6.17
C GLU A 43 7.62 42.77 6.93
N PRO A 44 8.55 41.98 6.36
CA PRO A 44 9.89 41.90 6.91
C PRO A 44 10.68 43.19 6.65
N GLN A 45 11.78 43.38 7.36
CA GLN A 45 12.71 44.48 7.15
C GLN A 45 13.33 44.39 5.75
N ASN A 46 13.35 45.53 5.04
CA ASN A 46 14.08 45.67 3.78
C ASN A 46 15.55 45.30 3.97
N SER A 47 16.13 44.58 3.00
CA SER A 47 17.52 44.12 3.02
C SER A 47 18.07 44.05 1.59
N ASP A 48 19.36 43.79 1.45
CA ASP A 48 20.00 43.56 0.14
C ASP A 48 19.44 42.33 -0.61
N LEU A 49 18.63 41.51 0.05
CA LEU A 49 17.98 40.34 -0.56
C LEU A 49 16.54 40.61 -1.00
N TRP A 50 15.85 41.58 -0.39
CA TRP A 50 14.43 41.81 -0.60
C TRP A 50 13.99 43.23 -0.24
N SER A 51 13.14 43.82 -1.08
CA SER A 51 12.50 45.12 -0.82
C SER A 51 10.99 45.12 -1.10
N GLN A 52 10.25 45.83 -0.26
CA GLN A 52 8.79 45.98 -0.42
C GLN A 52 8.41 46.74 -1.69
N ASP A 53 9.17 47.78 -2.03
CA ASP A 53 8.86 48.69 -3.14
C ASP A 53 9.17 48.09 -4.51
N GLY A 54 9.75 46.87 -4.54
CA GLY A 54 10.20 46.25 -5.79
C GLY A 54 11.23 47.10 -6.52
N THR A 55 11.99 47.93 -5.78
CA THR A 55 12.99 48.88 -6.29
C THR A 55 14.09 48.25 -7.13
N TYR A 56 14.21 46.92 -7.10
CA TYR A 56 15.02 46.12 -8.03
C TYR A 56 14.37 45.94 -9.41
N ALA A 57 13.38 46.78 -9.74
CA ALA A 57 12.56 46.74 -10.95
C ALA A 57 13.39 46.46 -12.21
N LEU A 58 13.26 45.23 -12.73
CA LEU A 58 13.38 44.86 -14.14
C LEU A 58 14.57 45.41 -14.95
N THR A 59 15.72 45.71 -14.33
CA THR A 59 16.98 45.47 -15.02
C THR A 59 17.20 43.97 -14.96
N VAL A 60 16.54 43.24 -15.88
CA VAL A 60 16.94 41.89 -16.29
C VAL A 60 18.34 42.05 -16.86
N SER A 61 19.33 42.15 -16.00
CA SER A 61 20.71 42.14 -16.42
C SER A 61 21.02 40.67 -16.70
N ASP A 62 20.71 40.24 -17.93
CA ASP A 62 21.37 39.11 -18.57
C ASP A 62 22.80 39.52 -18.99
N GLU A 63 23.36 40.60 -18.43
CA GLU A 63 24.66 41.19 -18.77
C GLU A 63 25.81 40.41 -18.14
N VAL A 64 25.71 39.07 -18.17
CA VAL A 64 26.90 38.24 -18.05
C VAL A 64 27.67 38.35 -19.36
N ASP A 65 28.92 38.79 -19.29
CA ASP A 65 29.81 39.06 -20.43
C ASP A 65 30.39 37.77 -21.06
N ILE A 66 29.51 36.83 -21.41
CA ILE A 66 29.80 35.68 -22.28
C ILE A 66 28.75 35.60 -23.38
N ARG A 67 29.19 35.50 -24.64
CA ARG A 67 28.36 35.41 -25.83
C ARG A 67 28.11 33.95 -26.22
N GLU A 68 27.04 33.76 -26.99
CA GLU A 68 26.66 32.49 -27.58
C GLU A 68 27.80 31.92 -28.45
N GLY A 69 28.24 30.70 -28.18
CA GLY A 69 29.33 30.02 -28.88
C GLY A 69 30.75 30.51 -28.54
N GLU A 70 30.91 31.45 -27.60
CA GLU A 70 32.20 32.04 -27.25
C GLU A 70 33.19 31.00 -26.69
N LEU A 71 34.48 31.24 -26.92
CA LEU A 71 35.58 30.39 -26.43
C LEU A 71 36.04 30.86 -25.05
N VAL A 72 36.02 29.96 -24.06
CA VAL A 72 36.45 30.22 -22.69
C VAL A 72 37.46 29.16 -22.22
N ASP A 73 38.33 29.54 -21.28
CA ASP A 73 39.33 28.62 -20.73
C ASP A 73 38.84 28.00 -19.42
N TYR A 74 38.85 26.67 -19.35
CA TYR A 74 38.55 25.92 -18.13
C TYR A 74 39.58 26.20 -17.03
N LEU A 75 39.11 26.29 -15.79
CA LEU A 75 39.96 26.45 -14.60
C LEU A 75 39.87 25.25 -13.66
N SER A 76 38.69 25.01 -13.10
CA SER A 76 38.48 23.95 -12.10
C SER A 76 37.01 23.65 -11.90
N VAL A 77 36.70 22.47 -11.38
CA VAL A 77 35.38 22.14 -10.84
C VAL A 77 35.11 22.96 -9.59
N VAL A 78 33.86 23.41 -9.41
CA VAL A 78 33.38 24.11 -8.22
C VAL A 78 32.49 23.14 -7.45
N LEU A 79 32.71 23.04 -6.13
CA LEU A 79 31.92 22.16 -5.28
C LEU A 79 30.42 22.50 -5.39
N SER A 80 29.61 21.52 -5.73
CA SER A 80 28.17 21.64 -5.88
C SER A 80 27.46 20.43 -5.28
N ARG A 81 26.17 20.58 -4.93
CA ARG A 81 25.35 19.43 -4.55
C ARG A 81 25.18 18.48 -5.74
N THR A 82 25.11 17.20 -5.42
CA THR A 82 24.70 16.08 -6.28
C THR A 82 23.59 16.47 -7.26
N GLY A 83 23.79 16.26 -8.56
CA GLY A 83 22.83 16.58 -9.63
C GLY A 83 23.09 17.92 -10.32
N ASN A 84 23.92 18.79 -9.74
CA ASN A 84 24.41 20.02 -10.37
C ASN A 84 25.92 19.89 -10.58
N PHE A 85 26.40 20.17 -11.79
CA PHE A 85 27.83 20.24 -12.08
C PHE A 85 28.23 21.69 -12.36
N ARG A 86 29.05 22.26 -11.47
CA ARG A 86 29.54 23.63 -11.58
C ARG A 86 31.05 23.63 -11.86
N PHE A 87 31.50 24.53 -12.72
CA PHE A 87 32.91 24.73 -12.98
C PHE A 87 33.22 26.19 -13.30
N SER A 88 34.46 26.59 -13.01
CA SER A 88 34.93 27.94 -13.27
C SER A 88 35.63 28.02 -14.62
N VAL A 89 35.38 29.11 -15.33
CA VAL A 89 36.08 29.46 -16.58
C VAL A 89 36.63 30.87 -16.48
N LYS A 90 37.64 31.19 -17.29
CA LYS A 90 38.11 32.56 -17.49
C LYS A 90 37.90 33.03 -18.92
N LYS A 91 37.61 34.33 -19.03
CA LYS A 91 37.61 35.09 -20.28
C LYS A 91 38.67 36.20 -20.17
N GLY A 92 39.48 36.36 -21.20
CA GLY A 92 40.45 37.45 -21.30
C GLY A 92 40.02 38.45 -22.37
N GLU A 93 39.66 39.67 -21.98
CA GLU A 93 39.34 40.77 -22.92
C GLU A 93 40.06 42.06 -22.46
N GLY A 94 40.83 42.68 -23.36
CA GLY A 94 41.48 43.98 -23.09
C GLY A 94 42.51 44.00 -21.94
N GLY A 95 43.11 42.87 -21.57
CA GLY A 95 44.08 42.78 -20.47
C GLY A 95 43.48 42.59 -19.06
N ARG A 96 42.15 42.48 -18.95
CA ARG A 96 41.46 42.05 -17.72
C ARG A 96 41.01 40.60 -17.85
N VAL A 97 41.28 39.79 -16.82
CA VAL A 97 40.82 38.40 -16.72
C VAL A 97 39.60 38.40 -15.81
N GLN A 98 38.45 38.00 -16.34
CA GLN A 98 37.24 37.79 -15.56
C GLN A 98 36.94 36.30 -15.43
N THR A 99 36.50 35.89 -14.25
CA THR A 99 36.10 34.53 -13.93
C THR A 99 34.58 34.41 -13.90
N PHE A 100 34.09 33.30 -14.43
CA PHE A 100 32.67 32.97 -14.48
C PHE A 100 32.45 31.55 -13.97
N THR A 101 31.29 31.31 -13.38
CA THR A 101 30.82 29.96 -13.05
C THR A 101 29.85 29.49 -14.12
N ILE A 102 30.08 28.32 -14.70
CA ILE A 102 29.13 27.63 -15.57
C ILE A 102 28.48 26.47 -14.81
N LEU A 103 27.17 26.31 -14.97
CA LEU A 103 26.35 25.25 -14.40
C LEU A 103 25.75 24.39 -15.52
N ALA A 104 25.98 23.09 -15.45
CA ALA A 104 25.26 22.07 -16.18
C ALA A 104 24.39 21.25 -15.21
N SER A 105 23.11 21.09 -15.51
CA SER A 105 22.16 20.37 -14.66
C SER A 105 21.02 19.78 -15.49
N LYS A 106 20.34 18.76 -14.94
CA LYS A 106 19.07 18.24 -15.47
C LYS A 106 17.86 19.10 -15.08
N LYS A 107 18.10 20.21 -14.37
CA LYS A 107 17.10 21.15 -13.85
C LYS A 107 17.56 22.60 -14.01
N SER A 108 18.44 22.88 -14.97
CA SER A 108 18.95 24.22 -15.29
C SER A 108 17.80 25.19 -15.51
N HIS A 109 16.79 24.82 -16.27
CA HIS A 109 15.65 25.70 -16.57
C HIS A 109 14.83 26.03 -15.31
N GLY A 110 14.84 25.16 -14.30
CA GLY A 110 14.25 25.42 -12.98
C GLY A 110 14.90 26.59 -12.21
N VAL A 111 16.19 26.85 -12.43
CA VAL A 111 16.89 28.02 -11.85
C VAL A 111 16.33 29.32 -12.45
N LEU A 112 16.12 29.36 -13.76
CA LEU A 112 15.57 30.53 -14.45
C LEU A 112 14.11 30.81 -14.06
N LEU A 113 13.30 29.76 -13.90
CA LEU A 113 11.93 29.86 -13.39
C LEU A 113 11.90 30.44 -11.97
N ARG A 114 12.81 30.00 -11.09
CA ARG A 114 12.98 30.56 -9.74
C ARG A 114 13.38 32.03 -9.78
N LYS A 115 14.39 32.39 -10.59
CA LYS A 115 14.83 33.79 -10.80
C LYS A 115 13.62 34.68 -11.13
N ALA A 116 12.86 34.34 -12.16
CA ALA A 116 11.74 35.13 -12.63
C ALA A 116 10.60 35.30 -11.59
N LEU A 117 10.30 34.25 -10.81
CA LEU A 117 9.31 34.36 -9.74
C LEU A 117 9.83 35.22 -8.58
N LEU A 118 11.08 35.01 -8.15
CA LEU A 118 11.69 35.73 -7.04
C LEU A 118 11.74 37.25 -7.30
N GLU A 119 12.16 37.65 -8.50
CA GLU A 119 12.17 39.05 -8.93
C GLU A 119 10.76 39.67 -8.85
N LYS A 120 9.73 38.95 -9.33
CA LYS A 120 8.33 39.38 -9.21
C LYS A 120 7.82 39.48 -7.77
N LEU A 121 8.46 38.81 -6.82
CA LEU A 121 8.13 38.85 -5.40
C LEU A 121 8.96 39.89 -4.61
N GLY A 122 9.82 40.65 -5.29
CA GLY A 122 10.64 41.72 -4.71
C GLY A 122 12.03 41.28 -4.22
N TYR A 123 12.47 40.06 -4.59
CA TYR A 123 13.81 39.57 -4.25
C TYR A 123 14.85 40.00 -5.27
N GLN A 124 16.05 40.31 -4.80
CA GLN A 124 17.21 40.52 -5.65
C GLN A 124 17.87 39.17 -5.98
N VAL A 125 18.11 38.92 -7.27
CA VAL A 125 18.79 37.71 -7.76
C VAL A 125 19.98 38.15 -8.62
N PRO A 126 21.17 37.55 -8.46
CA PRO A 126 22.31 37.82 -9.34
C PRO A 126 22.00 37.56 -10.82
N ALA A 127 22.83 38.11 -11.70
CA ALA A 127 22.74 37.86 -13.13
C ALA A 127 22.99 36.37 -13.43
N ILE A 128 22.04 35.75 -14.14
CA ILE A 128 22.12 34.36 -14.60
C ILE A 128 21.73 34.37 -16.08
N LYS A 129 22.63 33.92 -16.94
CA LYS A 129 22.44 33.86 -18.39
C LYS A 129 22.44 32.43 -18.89
N HIS A 130 21.48 32.08 -19.74
CA HIS A 130 21.47 30.81 -20.45
C HIS A 130 22.29 30.93 -21.74
N LEU A 131 23.12 29.92 -22.03
CA LEU A 131 23.82 29.78 -23.30
C LEU A 131 23.38 28.48 -23.97
N ASN A 132 22.96 28.58 -25.23
CA ASN A 132 22.64 27.38 -26.01
C ASN A 132 23.92 26.61 -26.36
N LYS A 133 25.05 27.32 -26.48
CA LYS A 133 26.37 26.82 -26.82
C LYS A 133 27.47 27.66 -26.17
N VAL A 134 28.51 27.00 -25.71
CA VAL A 134 29.78 27.61 -25.30
C VAL A 134 30.92 26.66 -25.62
N THR A 135 32.05 27.20 -26.08
CA THR A 135 33.23 26.39 -26.38
C THR A 135 34.20 26.48 -25.20
N VAL A 136 34.53 25.34 -24.59
CA VAL A 136 35.43 25.27 -23.44
C VAL A 136 36.76 24.65 -23.87
N ARG A 137 37.86 25.37 -23.61
CA ARG A 137 39.22 24.94 -23.89
C ARG A 137 39.92 24.47 -22.61
N PHE A 138 40.58 23.33 -22.70
CA PHE A 138 41.33 22.68 -21.62
C PHE A 138 42.84 22.80 -21.85
N SER A 139 43.62 22.71 -20.77
CA SER A 139 45.09 22.72 -20.85
C SER A 139 45.65 21.49 -21.55
N SER A 140 44.97 20.34 -21.39
CA SER A 140 45.36 19.04 -21.94
C SER A 140 44.14 18.19 -22.32
N THR A 141 44.37 17.16 -23.14
CA THR A 141 43.34 16.15 -23.45
C THR A 141 42.94 15.34 -22.21
N PHE A 142 43.87 15.11 -21.28
CA PHE A 142 43.59 14.44 -20.00
C PHE A 142 42.60 15.23 -19.13
N GLU A 143 42.80 16.54 -19.01
CA GLU A 143 41.89 17.41 -18.26
C GLU A 143 40.48 17.44 -18.86
N ARG A 144 40.38 17.43 -20.21
CA ARG A 144 39.11 17.31 -20.91
C ARG A 144 38.39 15.99 -20.60
N GLU A 145 39.09 14.85 -20.62
CA GLU A 145 38.46 13.56 -20.32
C GLU A 145 38.01 13.47 -18.86
N ASN A 146 38.82 13.97 -17.91
CA ASN A 146 38.42 14.07 -16.51
C ASN A 146 37.18 14.94 -16.35
N PHE A 147 37.12 16.09 -17.02
CA PHE A 147 35.94 16.95 -17.02
C PHE A 147 34.68 16.22 -17.49
N ILE A 148 34.76 15.38 -18.54
CA ILE A 148 33.61 14.61 -19.03
C ILE A 148 33.14 13.58 -17.99
N ASN A 149 34.09 12.93 -17.30
CA ASN A 149 33.77 11.99 -16.22
C ASN A 149 33.14 12.74 -15.03
N ASP A 150 33.73 13.86 -14.61
CA ASP A 150 33.22 14.70 -13.52
C ASP A 150 31.83 15.27 -13.85
N LEU A 151 31.57 15.61 -15.12
CA LEU A 151 30.25 16.02 -15.60
C LEU A 151 29.25 14.87 -15.51
N ALA A 152 29.63 13.65 -15.89
CA ALA A 152 28.80 12.46 -15.78
C ALA A 152 28.42 12.17 -14.32
N GLU A 153 29.42 12.18 -13.44
CA GLU A 153 29.27 11.93 -12.01
C GLU A 153 28.46 13.04 -11.33
N GLY A 154 28.79 14.31 -11.59
CA GLY A 154 28.15 15.48 -10.99
C GLY A 154 26.68 15.63 -11.37
N THR A 155 26.30 15.30 -12.61
CA THR A 155 24.91 15.41 -13.09
C THR A 155 24.12 14.09 -12.99
N PHE A 156 24.79 12.96 -12.73
CA PHE A 156 24.25 11.60 -12.90
C PHE A 156 23.67 11.37 -14.30
N GLY A 157 24.13 12.12 -15.29
CA GLY A 157 23.58 12.17 -16.65
C GLY A 157 24.58 11.65 -17.68
N ASP A 158 24.07 11.22 -18.84
CA ASP A 158 24.94 10.96 -19.99
C ASP A 158 25.57 12.29 -20.45
N PRO A 159 26.91 12.43 -20.49
CA PRO A 159 27.57 13.66 -20.92
C PRO A 159 27.14 14.16 -22.30
N LYS A 160 26.68 13.26 -23.19
CA LYS A 160 26.18 13.61 -24.54
C LYS A 160 24.98 14.56 -24.52
N ARG A 161 24.33 14.73 -23.37
CA ARG A 161 23.27 15.73 -23.17
C ARG A 161 23.80 17.16 -23.26
N TRP A 162 25.03 17.39 -22.80
CA TRP A 162 25.65 18.72 -22.81
C TRP A 162 26.79 18.80 -23.82
N VAL A 163 27.57 17.74 -24.03
CA VAL A 163 28.70 17.73 -24.99
C VAL A 163 28.19 17.40 -26.39
N ILE A 164 28.07 18.40 -27.26
CA ILE A 164 27.56 18.23 -28.64
C ILE A 164 28.65 18.09 -29.70
N GLN A 165 29.86 18.58 -29.43
CA GLN A 165 31.01 18.41 -30.32
C GLN A 165 32.28 18.18 -29.50
N GLN A 166 33.06 17.18 -29.92
CA GLN A 166 34.36 16.82 -29.36
C GLN A 166 35.28 16.40 -30.50
N ALA A 167 36.43 17.04 -30.65
CA ALA A 167 37.45 16.62 -31.60
C ALA A 167 38.24 15.43 -31.02
N VAL A 168 38.50 14.38 -31.80
CA VAL A 168 39.19 13.15 -31.35
C VAL A 168 40.55 13.46 -30.70
N GLU A 169 41.28 14.45 -31.24
CA GLU A 169 42.60 14.90 -30.74
C GLU A 169 42.60 16.34 -30.18
N GLY A 170 41.44 17.00 -30.06
CA GLY A 170 41.36 18.41 -29.67
C GLY A 170 41.30 18.67 -28.17
N LYS A 171 41.68 19.87 -27.73
CA LYS A 171 41.57 20.31 -26.32
C LYS A 171 40.27 21.07 -26.03
N GLU A 172 39.31 21.01 -26.94
CA GLU A 172 38.10 21.82 -26.88
C GLU A 172 36.87 20.93 -26.92
N ILE A 173 35.82 21.34 -26.20
CA ILE A 173 34.48 20.76 -26.30
C ILE A 173 33.47 21.89 -26.50
N VAL A 174 32.41 21.61 -27.24
CA VAL A 174 31.25 22.50 -27.31
C VAL A 174 30.19 21.95 -26.38
N LEU A 175 29.87 22.73 -25.35
CA LEU A 175 28.77 22.45 -24.43
C LEU A 175 27.49 23.11 -24.93
N GLN A 176 26.34 22.52 -24.62
CA GLN A 176 25.01 23.11 -24.81
C GLN A 176 24.23 23.17 -23.50
N ASP A 177 23.19 24.00 -23.47
CA ASP A 177 22.21 24.11 -22.39
C ASP A 177 22.83 24.30 -20.99
N VAL A 178 23.62 25.37 -20.87
CA VAL A 178 24.33 25.71 -19.63
C VAL A 178 23.92 27.09 -19.12
N LEU A 179 24.01 27.28 -17.81
CA LEU A 179 23.81 28.57 -17.17
C LEU A 179 25.15 29.18 -16.78
N VAL A 180 25.33 30.46 -17.03
CA VAL A 180 26.53 31.23 -16.67
C VAL A 180 26.17 32.28 -15.62
N MET A 181 27.04 32.38 -14.63
CA MET A 181 27.00 33.32 -13.51
C MET A 181 28.38 33.95 -13.34
N GLU A 182 28.45 35.08 -12.65
CA GLU A 182 29.74 35.68 -12.28
C GLU A 182 30.52 34.77 -11.32
N GLY A 183 31.84 34.92 -11.28
CA GLY A 183 32.73 34.12 -10.43
C GLY A 183 32.58 34.42 -8.94
N GLU A 184 32.21 35.65 -8.58
CA GLU A 184 31.99 36.11 -7.21
C GLU A 184 30.63 36.83 -7.13
N ASP A 185 29.65 36.22 -6.46
CA ASP A 185 28.36 36.86 -6.23
C ASP A 185 28.46 37.81 -5.01
N LEU A 186 28.08 39.08 -5.18
CA LEU A 186 27.99 40.06 -4.08
C LEU A 186 26.83 39.75 -3.10
N ILE A 187 25.82 39.01 -3.58
CA ILE A 187 24.62 38.63 -2.82
C ILE A 187 24.35 37.13 -2.97
N TYR A 188 23.72 36.53 -1.97
CA TYR A 188 23.43 35.09 -2.01
C TYR A 188 22.42 34.74 -3.13
N ASN A 189 22.80 33.85 -4.04
CA ASN A 189 21.95 33.48 -5.18
C ASN A 189 20.77 32.56 -4.78
N LEU A 190 19.64 33.17 -4.42
CA LEU A 190 18.42 32.46 -4.03
C LEU A 190 17.81 31.63 -5.16
N ALA A 191 18.05 31.95 -6.43
CA ALA A 191 17.51 31.18 -7.57
C ALA A 191 18.10 29.76 -7.69
N MET A 192 19.21 29.48 -7.02
CA MET A 192 19.74 28.11 -6.86
C MET A 192 18.83 27.24 -5.98
N GLY A 193 18.01 27.85 -5.12
CA GLY A 193 17.01 27.26 -4.22
C GLY A 193 17.57 26.35 -3.12
N GLN A 194 18.87 26.35 -2.93
CA GLN A 194 19.57 25.64 -1.87
C GLN A 194 20.03 26.68 -0.85
N ILE A 195 19.50 26.63 0.37
CA ILE A 195 19.85 27.56 1.45
C ILE A 195 20.04 26.72 2.72
N PRO A 196 21.20 26.77 3.39
CA PRO A 196 21.39 26.03 4.64
C PRO A 196 20.40 26.46 5.73
N GLU A 197 19.89 25.51 6.53
CA GLU A 197 18.94 25.77 7.63
C GLU A 197 19.42 26.90 8.56
N GLN A 198 20.72 26.93 8.87
CA GLN A 198 21.33 27.95 9.74
C GLN A 198 21.19 29.38 9.20
N VAL A 199 21.15 29.52 7.87
CA VAL A 199 20.94 30.81 7.20
C VAL A 199 19.45 31.16 7.21
N ILE A 200 18.56 30.19 7.01
CA ILE A 200 17.12 30.42 6.95
C ILE A 200 16.53 30.84 8.31
N LYS A 201 17.00 30.21 9.39
CA LYS A 201 16.34 30.19 10.70
C LYS A 201 15.97 31.59 11.22
N GLY A 202 14.69 31.77 11.57
CA GLY A 202 14.14 32.97 12.21
C GLY A 202 13.79 34.12 11.26
N ARG A 203 14.21 34.10 9.99
CA ARG A 203 14.00 35.20 9.04
C ARG A 203 12.86 34.88 8.07
N ARG A 204 11.75 35.62 8.13
CA ARG A 204 10.59 35.47 7.21
C ARG A 204 11.04 35.52 5.76
N VAL A 205 11.92 36.47 5.44
CA VAL A 205 12.40 36.71 4.07
C VAL A 205 13.02 35.47 3.42
N LEU A 206 13.65 34.58 4.21
CA LEU A 206 14.23 33.33 3.71
C LEU A 206 13.33 32.12 3.96
N ASN A 207 12.71 32.04 5.13
CA ASN A 207 11.96 30.87 5.56
C ASN A 207 10.68 30.67 4.72
N ALA A 208 10.08 31.77 4.26
CA ALA A 208 8.91 31.73 3.39
C ALA A 208 9.21 31.22 1.96
N LEU A 209 10.48 31.17 1.53
CA LEU A 209 10.87 30.78 0.16
C LEU A 209 10.53 29.32 -0.19
N LEU A 210 10.24 28.49 0.81
CA LEU A 210 9.70 27.14 0.61
C LEU A 210 8.50 27.13 -0.34
N LEU A 211 7.60 28.11 -0.24
CA LEU A 211 6.39 28.18 -1.07
C LEU A 211 6.68 28.61 -2.52
N PRO A 212 7.40 29.72 -2.79
CA PRO A 212 7.89 30.03 -4.14
C PRO A 212 8.56 28.82 -4.81
N TYR A 213 9.50 28.16 -4.13
CA TYR A 213 10.20 27.00 -4.70
C TYR A 213 9.26 25.85 -5.00
N ALA A 214 8.34 25.52 -4.10
CA ALA A 214 7.35 24.50 -4.37
C ALA A 214 6.44 24.85 -5.56
N VAL A 215 6.08 26.13 -5.78
CA VAL A 215 5.16 26.50 -6.87
C VAL A 215 5.79 26.35 -8.26
N ILE A 216 7.08 26.68 -8.44
CA ILE A 216 7.71 26.79 -9.77
C ILE A 216 8.93 25.90 -10.03
N SER A 217 9.29 24.97 -9.14
CA SER A 217 10.46 24.09 -9.35
C SER A 217 10.03 22.72 -9.91
N PRO A 218 9.90 22.54 -11.24
CA PRO A 218 9.63 21.24 -11.81
C PRO A 218 10.81 20.28 -11.58
N VAL A 219 10.50 18.99 -11.51
CA VAL A 219 11.51 17.94 -11.70
C VAL A 219 11.82 17.81 -13.20
N GLU A 220 12.88 17.09 -13.57
CA GLU A 220 13.31 16.94 -14.98
C GLU A 220 12.16 16.49 -15.89
N SER A 221 11.20 15.70 -15.40
CA SER A 221 9.95 15.41 -16.11
C SER A 221 8.80 16.31 -15.65
N VAL A 222 8.28 17.14 -16.55
CA VAL A 222 7.11 17.98 -16.29
C VAL A 222 5.85 17.12 -16.11
N ASN A 223 5.80 15.92 -16.66
CA ASN A 223 4.70 14.98 -16.41
C ASN A 223 4.64 14.54 -14.93
N LEU A 224 5.79 14.44 -14.25
CA LEU A 224 5.88 14.12 -12.82
C LEU A 224 5.61 15.33 -11.91
N PHE A 225 5.65 16.55 -12.46
CA PHE A 225 5.35 17.77 -11.70
C PHE A 225 3.84 17.87 -11.42
N SER A 226 3.43 17.81 -10.15
CA SER A 226 2.02 17.76 -9.76
C SER A 226 1.25 19.06 -10.10
N PHE A 227 -0.04 18.94 -10.43
CA PHE A 227 -0.96 20.08 -10.50
C PHE A 227 -1.25 20.70 -9.13
N GLU A 228 -0.94 19.99 -8.04
CA GLU A 228 -1.09 20.47 -6.68
C GLU A 228 0.26 20.80 -6.05
N VAL A 229 0.32 21.88 -5.28
CA VAL A 229 1.57 22.34 -4.63
C VAL A 229 2.02 21.41 -3.51
N GLY A 230 1.09 20.67 -2.91
CA GLY A 230 1.33 19.84 -1.74
C GLY A 230 0.03 19.29 -1.15
N ARG A 231 0.14 18.66 0.02
CA ARG A 231 -0.98 18.03 0.74
C ARG A 231 -1.00 18.38 2.22
N ILE A 232 -2.16 18.23 2.84
CA ILE A 232 -2.30 18.39 4.29
C ILE A 232 -1.91 17.06 4.94
N LEU A 233 -1.02 17.12 5.92
CA LEU A 233 -0.57 16.01 6.74
C LEU A 233 -0.58 16.43 8.20
N SER A 234 -1.48 15.83 8.99
CA SER A 234 -1.61 16.05 10.44
C SER A 234 -1.67 17.55 10.83
N GLY A 235 -2.54 18.33 10.18
CA GLY A 235 -2.67 19.77 10.46
C GLY A 235 -1.53 20.64 9.93
N SER A 236 -0.61 20.08 9.13
CA SER A 236 0.44 20.83 8.45
C SER A 236 0.35 20.68 6.93
N LEU A 237 0.75 21.71 6.19
CA LEU A 237 0.96 21.63 4.74
C LEU A 237 2.36 21.05 4.48
N LYS A 238 2.40 19.90 3.80
CA LYS A 238 3.60 19.34 3.19
C LYS A 238 3.62 19.72 1.71
N VAL A 239 4.63 20.47 1.28
CA VAL A 239 4.80 20.84 -0.12
C VAL A 239 5.73 19.88 -0.86
N ASP A 240 5.57 19.81 -2.17
CA ASP A 240 6.41 18.99 -3.05
C ASP A 240 7.67 19.79 -3.45
N TYR A 241 8.69 19.78 -2.58
CA TYR A 241 10.01 20.35 -2.86
C TYR A 241 11.12 19.47 -2.25
N GLU A 242 12.16 19.16 -3.04
CA GLU A 242 13.22 18.20 -2.68
C GLU A 242 14.03 18.65 -1.46
N ASP A 243 14.39 19.94 -1.41
CA ASP A 243 15.14 20.54 -0.30
C ASP A 243 14.21 21.17 0.76
N GLY A 244 12.94 20.73 0.83
CA GLY A 244 11.95 21.33 1.73
C GLY A 244 12.30 21.19 3.21
N GLU A 245 13.05 20.16 3.58
CA GLU A 245 13.44 19.89 4.97
C GLU A 245 14.36 20.95 5.56
N ASP A 246 15.09 21.73 4.75
CA ASP A 246 15.93 22.83 5.25
C ASP A 246 15.09 24.04 5.75
N PHE A 247 13.77 24.06 5.46
CA PHE A 247 12.86 25.14 5.78
C PHE A 247 11.93 24.80 6.96
N SER A 248 11.53 25.81 7.72
CA SER A 248 10.56 25.67 8.82
C SER A 248 9.69 26.93 8.96
N PRO A 249 8.94 27.34 7.91
CA PRO A 249 8.12 28.55 7.95
C PRO A 249 6.99 28.43 8.96
N SER A 250 6.70 29.54 9.65
CA SER A 250 5.48 29.66 10.44
C SER A 250 4.25 29.74 9.52
N PHE A 251 3.06 29.52 10.08
CA PHE A 251 1.81 29.67 9.33
C PHE A 251 1.67 31.09 8.76
N GLU A 252 2.15 32.08 9.52
CA GLU A 252 2.08 33.49 9.16
C GLU A 252 3.05 33.85 8.02
N ASP A 253 4.27 33.30 8.04
CA ASP A 253 5.24 33.49 6.95
C ASP A 253 4.71 32.87 5.65
N ALA A 254 4.10 31.69 5.76
CA ALA A 254 3.47 31.01 4.64
C ALA A 254 2.30 31.83 4.07
N LYS A 255 1.40 32.34 4.92
CA LYS A 255 0.30 33.24 4.49
C LYS A 255 0.83 34.52 3.84
N TRP A 256 1.88 35.12 4.39
CA TRP A 256 2.47 36.35 3.85
C TRP A 256 2.94 36.18 2.41
N ILE A 257 3.82 35.21 2.14
CA ILE A 257 4.34 35.01 0.78
C ILE A 257 3.27 34.47 -0.17
N ALA A 258 2.35 33.64 0.34
CA ALA A 258 1.25 33.11 -0.46
C ALA A 258 0.30 34.21 -0.92
N ARG A 259 0.07 35.27 -0.14
CA ARG A 259 -0.68 36.45 -0.59
C ARG A 259 0.03 37.18 -1.74
N LYS A 260 1.36 37.31 -1.69
CA LYS A 260 2.13 37.91 -2.78
C LYS A 260 2.03 37.06 -4.06
N ILE A 261 2.20 35.74 -3.95
CA ILE A 261 2.00 34.80 -5.08
C ILE A 261 0.56 34.86 -5.60
N ALA A 262 -0.43 34.99 -4.71
CA ALA A 262 -1.83 35.01 -5.08
C ALA A 262 -2.21 36.24 -5.92
N ARG A 263 -1.49 37.36 -5.79
CA ARG A 263 -1.71 38.58 -6.57
C ARG A 263 -1.17 38.48 -8.00
N LEU A 264 -0.33 37.50 -8.31
CA LEU A 264 0.18 37.29 -9.66
C LEU A 264 -0.95 36.91 -10.62
N SER A 265 -0.97 37.55 -11.78
CA SER A 265 -1.92 37.31 -12.86
C SER A 265 -1.49 36.12 -13.73
N ARG A 266 -2.38 35.65 -14.63
CA ARG A 266 -1.98 34.67 -15.65
C ARG A 266 -0.81 35.18 -16.50
N GLN A 267 -0.81 36.47 -16.87
CA GLN A 267 0.28 37.06 -17.65
C GLN A 267 1.62 36.98 -16.91
N ASP A 268 1.62 37.13 -15.60
CA ASP A 268 2.83 36.94 -14.78
C ASP A 268 3.34 35.50 -14.86
N PHE A 269 2.46 34.50 -14.77
CA PHE A 269 2.85 33.09 -14.91
C PHE A 269 3.30 32.73 -16.33
N GLU A 270 2.72 33.36 -17.36
CA GLU A 270 3.18 33.21 -18.75
C GLU A 270 4.57 33.82 -18.95
N GLN A 271 4.85 34.97 -18.34
CA GLN A 271 6.18 35.57 -18.33
C GLN A 271 7.19 34.69 -17.58
N ILE A 272 6.85 34.20 -16.38
CA ILE A 272 7.71 33.30 -15.61
C ILE A 272 8.04 32.04 -16.42
N ALA A 273 7.03 31.38 -17.01
CA ALA A 273 7.24 30.18 -17.81
C ALA A 273 8.13 30.43 -19.03
N ARG A 274 7.95 31.57 -19.71
CA ARG A 274 8.78 31.98 -20.85
C ARG A 274 10.23 32.24 -20.45
N SER A 275 10.46 32.87 -19.30
CA SER A 275 11.81 33.09 -18.76
C SER A 275 12.55 31.79 -18.45
N GLY A 276 11.83 30.67 -18.29
CA GLY A 276 12.43 29.35 -18.17
C GLY A 276 13.17 28.88 -19.43
N LEU A 277 12.94 29.49 -20.60
CA LEU A 277 13.55 29.12 -21.89
C LEU A 277 13.36 27.65 -22.25
N VAL A 278 12.20 27.08 -21.91
CA VAL A 278 11.83 25.70 -22.25
C VAL A 278 11.11 25.63 -23.61
N PRO A 279 10.99 24.44 -24.24
CA PRO A 279 10.27 24.30 -25.50
C PRO A 279 8.80 24.78 -25.41
N PRO A 280 8.19 25.30 -26.50
CA PRO A 280 6.87 25.92 -26.42
C PRO A 280 5.75 25.04 -25.85
N PRO A 281 5.64 23.72 -26.18
CA PRO A 281 4.63 22.87 -25.56
C PRO A 281 4.87 22.67 -24.06
N VAL A 282 6.14 22.68 -23.61
CA VAL A 282 6.54 22.59 -22.20
C VAL A 282 6.17 23.88 -21.46
N GLU A 283 6.46 25.05 -22.05
CA GLU A 283 6.07 26.37 -21.51
C GLU A 283 4.57 26.40 -21.22
N LYS A 284 3.75 26.02 -22.21
CA LYS A 284 2.29 26.11 -22.10
C LYS A 284 1.74 25.23 -20.99
N ILE A 285 2.22 23.99 -20.84
CA ILE A 285 1.74 23.13 -19.76
C ILE A 285 2.26 23.59 -18.38
N LEU A 286 3.46 24.18 -18.30
CA LEU A 286 3.98 24.76 -17.06
C LEU A 286 3.11 25.91 -16.57
N VAL A 287 2.64 26.80 -17.45
CA VAL A 287 1.69 27.88 -17.08
C VAL A 287 0.46 27.31 -16.38
N GLU A 288 -0.17 26.28 -16.98
CA GLU A 288 -1.38 25.67 -16.41
C GLU A 288 -1.10 24.99 -15.07
N LYS A 289 0.09 24.37 -14.91
CA LYS A 289 0.51 23.77 -13.65
C LYS A 289 0.83 24.82 -12.58
N PHE A 290 1.53 25.90 -12.90
CA PHE A 290 1.84 26.98 -11.96
C PHE A 290 0.57 27.65 -11.45
N ILE A 291 -0.39 27.93 -12.35
CA ILE A 291 -1.69 28.48 -11.97
C ILE A 291 -2.45 27.53 -11.06
N SER A 292 -2.50 26.23 -11.41
CA SER A 292 -3.13 25.20 -10.56
C SER A 292 -2.48 25.12 -9.18
N ARG A 293 -1.14 25.13 -9.10
CA ARG A 293 -0.39 25.11 -7.85
C ARG A 293 -0.64 26.37 -7.02
N ARG A 294 -0.73 27.55 -7.63
CA ARG A 294 -1.13 28.80 -6.97
C ARG A 294 -2.54 28.70 -6.40
N ASN A 295 -3.51 28.18 -7.16
CA ASN A 295 -4.88 28.02 -6.68
C ASN A 295 -4.96 27.02 -5.52
N SER A 296 -4.21 25.91 -5.62
CA SER A 296 -4.06 24.94 -4.53
C SER A 296 -3.48 25.61 -3.28
N LEU A 297 -2.45 26.43 -3.43
CA LEU A 297 -1.81 27.14 -2.32
C LEU A 297 -2.80 28.10 -1.61
N VAL A 298 -3.52 28.91 -2.38
CA VAL A 298 -4.56 29.83 -1.89
C VAL A 298 -5.62 29.08 -1.09
N ARG A 299 -6.11 27.96 -1.63
CA ARG A 299 -7.11 27.10 -0.97
C ARG A 299 -6.57 26.48 0.31
N LEU A 300 -5.37 25.90 0.27
CA LEU A 300 -4.77 25.17 1.40
C LEU A 300 -4.42 26.06 2.59
N LEU A 301 -4.10 27.33 2.34
CA LEU A 301 -3.80 28.33 3.38
C LEU A 301 -5.02 29.20 3.76
N GLY A 302 -6.20 28.92 3.20
CA GLY A 302 -7.43 29.64 3.53
C GLY A 302 -7.40 31.13 3.16
N LEU A 303 -6.74 31.48 2.05
CA LEU A 303 -6.69 32.86 1.56
C LEU A 303 -7.95 33.19 0.76
N ASN A 304 -8.50 34.40 0.97
CA ASN A 304 -9.69 34.88 0.25
C ASN A 304 -9.31 35.54 -1.08
N GLU A 305 -8.75 34.76 -2.00
CA GLU A 305 -8.29 35.23 -3.31
C GLU A 305 -8.98 34.44 -4.42
N LYS A 306 -9.37 35.12 -5.50
CA LYS A 306 -10.09 34.48 -6.62
C LYS A 306 -9.20 33.42 -7.28
N ALA A 307 -9.76 32.25 -7.57
CA ALA A 307 -9.06 31.22 -8.35
C ALA A 307 -8.91 31.67 -9.82
N LEU A 308 -7.72 31.47 -10.37
CA LEU A 308 -7.44 31.70 -11.79
C LEU A 308 -7.85 30.47 -12.61
N GLU A 309 -8.35 30.67 -13.82
CA GLU A 309 -8.71 29.55 -14.70
C GLU A 309 -7.45 28.87 -15.29
N PHE A 310 -7.44 27.54 -15.28
CA PHE A 310 -6.40 26.73 -15.91
C PHE A 310 -7.01 25.53 -16.67
N LYS A 311 -6.26 25.02 -17.65
CA LYS A 311 -6.66 23.93 -18.55
C LYS A 311 -5.74 22.73 -18.40
N ALA A 312 -6.19 21.72 -17.66
CA ALA A 312 -5.39 20.53 -17.40
C ALA A 312 -5.31 19.54 -18.57
N ASP A 313 -6.21 19.62 -19.54
CA ASP A 313 -6.32 18.70 -20.69
C ASP A 313 -5.84 19.33 -22.01
N LEU A 314 -4.93 20.30 -21.90
CA LEU A 314 -4.35 21.03 -23.04
C LEU A 314 -3.73 20.08 -24.08
N THR A 315 -3.99 20.34 -25.37
CA THR A 315 -3.42 19.57 -26.48
C THR A 315 -2.79 20.54 -27.49
N ILE A 316 -1.50 20.36 -27.76
CA ILE A 316 -0.71 21.13 -28.72
C ILE A 316 0.10 20.16 -29.57
N GLY A 317 -0.26 20.05 -30.85
CA GLY A 317 0.39 19.16 -31.80
C GLY A 317 0.37 17.69 -31.35
N LYS A 318 1.45 16.97 -31.67
CA LYS A 318 1.66 15.56 -31.24
C LYS A 318 2.46 15.45 -29.94
N GLU A 319 3.09 16.54 -29.52
CA GLU A 319 4.08 16.59 -28.44
C GLU A 319 3.42 16.82 -27.07
N LEU A 320 2.28 17.50 -27.01
CA LEU A 320 1.45 17.67 -25.82
C LEU A 320 0.03 17.19 -26.10
N VAL A 321 -0.40 16.10 -25.46
CA VAL A 321 -1.72 15.50 -25.68
C VAL A 321 -2.44 15.34 -24.35
N LYS A 322 -3.57 16.03 -24.17
CA LYS A 322 -4.39 15.98 -22.95
C LYS A 322 -3.60 16.25 -21.66
N GLY A 323 -2.78 17.30 -21.67
CA GLY A 323 -1.97 17.74 -20.53
C GLY A 323 -0.72 16.91 -20.28
N LYS A 324 -0.34 16.03 -21.22
CA LYS A 324 0.82 15.15 -21.10
C LYS A 324 1.80 15.35 -22.24
N LEU A 325 3.07 15.51 -21.91
CA LEU A 325 4.17 15.52 -22.87
C LEU A 325 4.48 14.10 -23.35
N THR A 326 4.60 13.91 -24.66
CA THR A 326 4.89 12.61 -25.30
C THR A 326 6.30 12.52 -25.85
N ARG A 327 6.95 13.67 -26.09
CA ARG A 327 8.34 13.78 -26.55
C ARG A 327 9.27 13.90 -25.36
N GLU A 328 10.28 13.03 -25.31
CA GLU A 328 11.35 13.07 -24.31
C GLU A 328 12.41 14.11 -24.74
N TRP A 329 13.18 13.85 -25.79
CA TRP A 329 14.30 14.72 -26.14
C TRP A 329 13.93 15.92 -27.01
N TRP A 330 14.51 17.08 -26.69
CA TRP A 330 14.36 18.32 -27.45
C TRP A 330 15.73 18.83 -27.89
N ASP A 331 15.81 19.28 -29.14
CA ASP A 331 17.07 19.75 -29.71
C ASP A 331 17.51 21.04 -29.01
N GLY A 332 18.79 21.13 -28.64
CA GLY A 332 19.34 22.28 -27.91
C GLY A 332 19.13 22.24 -26.38
N HIS A 333 18.54 21.17 -25.84
CA HIS A 333 18.31 21.01 -24.40
C HIS A 333 18.99 19.76 -23.84
N GLY A 334 19.62 19.88 -22.66
CA GLY A 334 20.14 18.77 -21.87
C GLY A 334 19.07 18.09 -21.01
N GLU A 335 17.93 18.75 -20.81
CA GLU A 335 16.74 18.23 -20.13
C GLU A 335 15.80 17.46 -21.08
N ARG A 336 15.21 16.37 -20.59
CA ARG A 336 14.29 15.50 -21.36
C ARG A 336 12.80 15.73 -21.11
N PHE A 337 12.39 16.63 -20.23
CA PHE A 337 11.00 17.07 -19.93
C PHE A 337 9.88 16.00 -19.69
N SER A 338 10.13 14.71 -19.94
CA SER A 338 9.26 13.54 -19.92
C SER A 338 10.15 12.28 -19.93
N TYR A 339 9.79 11.24 -19.19
CA TYR A 339 10.47 9.94 -19.19
C TYR A 339 9.71 8.85 -19.96
N GLY A 340 8.51 9.18 -20.45
CA GLY A 340 7.64 8.22 -21.10
C GLY A 340 6.86 7.34 -20.12
N ASP A 341 5.86 6.63 -20.62
CA ASP A 341 5.01 5.78 -19.78
C ASP A 341 5.75 4.53 -19.28
N PRO A 342 5.65 4.19 -17.99
CA PRO A 342 6.09 2.89 -17.52
C PRO A 342 5.28 1.78 -18.22
N LYS A 343 5.89 0.59 -18.37
CA LYS A 343 5.22 -0.55 -18.97
C LYS A 343 4.09 -1.05 -18.06
N ALA A 344 2.88 -1.10 -18.60
CA ALA A 344 1.71 -1.56 -17.85
C ALA A 344 1.82 -3.04 -17.45
N PRO A 345 1.53 -3.40 -16.19
CA PRO A 345 1.58 -4.79 -15.72
C PRO A 345 0.49 -5.65 -16.35
N LEU A 346 -0.59 -5.05 -16.85
CA LEU A 346 -1.67 -5.73 -17.57
C LEU A 346 -1.78 -5.22 -19.02
N SER A 347 -0.67 -5.23 -19.77
CA SER A 347 -0.76 -5.09 -21.23
C SER A 347 -1.49 -6.28 -21.86
N GLY A 348 -2.03 -6.16 -23.08
CA GLY A 348 -2.74 -7.28 -23.72
C GLY A 348 -1.90 -8.57 -23.78
N SER A 349 -0.60 -8.41 -24.01
CA SER A 349 0.36 -9.52 -23.96
C SER A 349 0.62 -10.09 -22.55
N GLU A 350 0.49 -9.30 -21.48
CA GLU A 350 0.58 -9.78 -20.09
C GLU A 350 -0.70 -10.54 -19.70
N VAL A 351 -1.88 -10.05 -20.11
CA VAL A 351 -3.16 -10.75 -19.91
C VAL A 351 -3.18 -12.09 -20.63
N PHE A 352 -2.69 -12.14 -21.87
CA PHE A 352 -2.54 -13.41 -22.58
C PHE A 352 -1.58 -14.36 -21.85
N SER A 353 -0.46 -13.85 -21.33
CA SER A 353 0.47 -14.64 -20.52
C SER A 353 -0.15 -15.13 -19.20
N TYR A 354 -1.05 -14.36 -18.59
CA TYR A 354 -1.80 -14.78 -17.41
C TYR A 354 -2.67 -15.99 -17.73
N PHE A 355 -3.54 -15.91 -18.74
CA PHE A 355 -4.37 -17.03 -19.16
C PHE A 355 -3.57 -18.24 -19.64
N LYS A 356 -2.44 -18.02 -20.32
CA LYS A 356 -1.51 -19.10 -20.65
C LYS A 356 -0.93 -19.75 -19.40
N SER A 357 -0.56 -18.97 -18.39
CA SER A 357 -0.08 -19.50 -17.11
C SER A 357 -1.16 -20.33 -16.44
N GLU A 358 -2.38 -19.78 -16.28
CA GLU A 358 -3.53 -20.48 -15.70
C GLU A 358 -3.85 -21.78 -16.44
N PHE A 359 -3.79 -21.79 -17.78
CA PHE A 359 -3.97 -23.01 -18.57
C PHE A 359 -2.90 -24.05 -18.25
N ILE A 360 -1.62 -23.64 -18.14
CA ILE A 360 -0.52 -24.54 -17.78
C ILE A 360 -0.68 -25.05 -16.33
N SER A 361 -1.10 -24.19 -15.40
CA SER A 361 -1.36 -24.53 -14.00
C SER A 361 -2.46 -25.59 -13.89
N ASN A 362 -3.58 -25.39 -14.59
CA ASN A 362 -4.67 -26.36 -14.63
C ASN A 362 -4.25 -27.65 -15.35
N ALA A 363 -3.50 -27.58 -16.45
CA ALA A 363 -2.95 -28.77 -17.10
C ALA A 363 -2.03 -29.57 -16.17
N LEU A 364 -1.15 -28.91 -15.41
CA LEU A 364 -0.31 -29.55 -14.41
C LEU A 364 -1.14 -30.19 -13.29
N SER A 365 -2.18 -29.49 -12.81
CA SER A 365 -3.10 -30.01 -11.81
C SER A 365 -3.84 -31.26 -12.29
N ASN A 366 -4.33 -31.25 -13.53
CA ASN A 366 -5.01 -32.41 -14.13
C ASN A 366 -4.06 -33.58 -14.38
N LEU A 367 -2.82 -33.31 -14.80
CA LEU A 367 -1.77 -34.33 -14.89
C LEU A 367 -1.47 -34.94 -13.52
N MET A 368 -1.42 -34.12 -12.47
CA MET A 368 -1.21 -34.61 -11.11
C MET A 368 -2.40 -35.42 -10.59
N SER A 369 -3.62 -34.98 -10.88
CA SER A 369 -4.85 -35.73 -10.58
C SER A 369 -4.84 -37.10 -11.27
N SER A 370 -4.51 -37.12 -12.57
CA SER A 370 -4.40 -38.37 -13.34
C SER A 370 -3.29 -39.27 -12.79
N PHE A 371 -2.13 -38.70 -12.44
CA PHE A 371 -1.05 -39.46 -11.82
C PHE A 371 -1.47 -40.07 -10.48
N ASN A 372 -2.15 -39.29 -9.63
CA ASN A 372 -2.66 -39.79 -8.35
C ASN A 372 -3.69 -40.91 -8.55
N GLU A 373 -4.63 -40.74 -9.48
CA GLU A 373 -5.67 -41.74 -9.79
C GLU A 373 -5.08 -43.04 -10.35
N TYR A 374 -4.14 -42.98 -11.32
CA TYR A 374 -3.65 -44.19 -11.99
C TYR A 374 -2.42 -44.83 -11.36
N VAL A 375 -1.59 -44.08 -10.63
CA VAL A 375 -0.29 -44.57 -10.14
C VAL A 375 -0.26 -44.71 -8.63
N ILE A 376 -0.99 -43.87 -7.90
CA ILE A 376 -0.94 -43.86 -6.43
C ILE A 376 -2.09 -44.72 -5.88
N PRO A 377 -1.81 -45.63 -4.92
CA PRO A 377 -2.87 -46.40 -4.26
C PRO A 377 -3.89 -45.47 -3.60
N HIS A 378 -5.18 -45.71 -3.86
CA HIS A 378 -6.29 -44.97 -3.27
C HIS A 378 -7.52 -45.90 -3.16
N THR A 379 -8.50 -45.54 -2.33
CA THR A 379 -9.80 -46.21 -2.29
C THR A 379 -10.74 -45.56 -3.29
N ASP A 380 -11.17 -46.30 -4.31
CA ASP A 380 -12.26 -45.85 -5.18
C ASP A 380 -13.60 -45.93 -4.44
N LEU A 381 -14.00 -44.82 -3.83
CA LEU A 381 -15.27 -44.69 -3.13
C LEU A 381 -16.47 -44.83 -4.06
N GLN A 382 -16.39 -44.41 -5.33
CA GLN A 382 -17.51 -44.51 -6.25
C GLN A 382 -17.79 -45.98 -6.59
N MET A 383 -16.73 -46.73 -6.91
CA MET A 383 -16.83 -48.16 -7.14
C MET A 383 -17.30 -48.89 -5.88
N GLY A 384 -16.76 -48.55 -4.70
CA GLY A 384 -17.18 -49.15 -3.43
C GLY A 384 -18.66 -48.90 -3.08
N ILE A 385 -19.18 -47.70 -3.35
CA ILE A 385 -20.61 -47.40 -3.17
C ILE A 385 -21.46 -48.18 -4.20
N ALA A 386 -21.04 -48.21 -5.47
CA ALA A 386 -21.75 -48.91 -6.54
C ALA A 386 -21.82 -50.42 -6.28
N GLU A 387 -20.72 -51.04 -5.84
CA GLU A 387 -20.69 -52.46 -5.47
C GLU A 387 -21.59 -52.76 -4.27
N HIS A 388 -21.63 -51.88 -3.26
CA HIS A 388 -22.54 -52.02 -2.12
C HIS A 388 -24.00 -51.96 -2.57
N GLN A 389 -24.35 -50.95 -3.39
CA GLN A 389 -25.70 -50.80 -3.92
C GLN A 389 -26.13 -51.98 -4.80
N ALA A 390 -25.23 -52.48 -5.67
CA ALA A 390 -25.49 -53.66 -6.50
C ALA A 390 -25.76 -54.90 -5.64
N LYS A 391 -24.95 -55.15 -4.60
CA LYS A 391 -25.16 -56.26 -3.67
C LYS A 391 -26.50 -56.16 -2.93
N THR A 392 -26.86 -54.95 -2.47
CA THR A 392 -28.12 -54.71 -1.76
C THR A 392 -29.32 -54.86 -2.70
N PHE A 393 -29.20 -54.43 -3.96
CA PHE A 393 -30.23 -54.60 -4.98
C PHE A 393 -30.38 -56.08 -5.40
N ASP A 394 -29.28 -56.79 -5.64
CA ASP A 394 -29.30 -58.22 -5.95
C ASP A 394 -29.94 -59.02 -4.82
N ALA A 395 -29.62 -58.71 -3.56
CA ALA A 395 -30.22 -59.34 -2.39
C ALA A 395 -31.75 -59.11 -2.35
N ALA A 396 -32.21 -57.88 -2.58
CA ALA A 396 -33.63 -57.53 -2.64
C ALA A 396 -34.36 -58.19 -3.83
N PHE A 397 -33.71 -58.25 -5.00
CA PHE A 397 -34.24 -58.89 -6.20
C PHE A 397 -34.35 -60.41 -6.04
N GLN A 398 -33.36 -61.07 -5.43
CA GLN A 398 -33.41 -62.50 -5.12
C GLN A 398 -34.50 -62.82 -4.09
N GLU A 399 -34.75 -61.95 -3.12
CA GLU A 399 -35.86 -62.09 -2.16
C GLU A 399 -37.22 -61.89 -2.84
N PHE A 400 -37.33 -60.96 -3.79
CA PHE A 400 -38.51 -60.78 -4.65
C PHE A 400 -38.80 -62.04 -5.49
N LEU A 401 -37.79 -62.63 -6.14
CA LEU A 401 -37.95 -63.86 -6.91
C LEU A 401 -38.43 -65.04 -6.06
N LYS A 402 -38.08 -65.08 -4.76
CA LYS A 402 -38.48 -66.15 -3.83
C LYS A 402 -39.87 -65.94 -3.22
N THR A 403 -40.31 -64.69 -3.04
CA THR A 403 -41.52 -64.36 -2.27
C THR A 403 -42.64 -63.74 -3.09
N GLY A 404 -42.37 -63.29 -4.32
CA GLY A 404 -43.30 -62.58 -5.19
C GLY A 404 -43.64 -61.15 -4.74
N VAL A 405 -43.08 -60.68 -3.63
CA VAL A 405 -43.36 -59.36 -3.04
C VAL A 405 -42.11 -58.50 -3.10
N TYR A 406 -42.19 -57.35 -3.76
CA TYR A 406 -41.07 -56.41 -3.82
C TYR A 406 -40.89 -55.75 -2.47
N LYS A 407 -39.79 -56.09 -1.78
CA LYS A 407 -39.48 -55.55 -0.46
C LYS A 407 -38.62 -54.31 -0.63
N GLU A 408 -39.11 -53.16 -0.18
CA GLU A 408 -38.30 -51.93 -0.17
C GLU A 408 -37.02 -52.16 0.63
N VAL A 409 -35.88 -51.68 0.10
CA VAL A 409 -34.58 -51.77 0.79
C VAL A 409 -34.73 -51.03 2.13
N PRO A 410 -34.54 -51.72 3.27
CA PRO A 410 -34.71 -51.09 4.58
C PRO A 410 -33.69 -49.98 4.75
N ILE A 411 -34.07 -48.93 5.49
CA ILE A 411 -33.14 -47.84 5.82
C ILE A 411 -32.00 -48.42 6.65
N GLY A 412 -30.79 -48.39 6.09
CA GLY A 412 -29.57 -49.00 6.64
C GLY A 412 -28.40 -48.01 6.62
N VAL A 413 -27.32 -48.34 7.34
CA VAL A 413 -26.07 -47.56 7.31
C VAL A 413 -24.93 -48.49 6.91
N PHE A 414 -24.16 -48.08 5.91
CA PHE A 414 -22.96 -48.80 5.49
C PHE A 414 -21.70 -47.95 5.69
N VAL A 415 -20.57 -48.63 5.85
CA VAL A 415 -19.28 -47.99 6.11
C VAL A 415 -18.24 -48.52 5.14
N LEU A 416 -17.53 -47.62 4.46
CA LEU A 416 -16.42 -47.96 3.57
C LEU A 416 -15.12 -47.36 4.14
N PRO A 417 -14.01 -48.11 4.21
CA PRO A 417 -12.72 -47.54 4.58
C PRO A 417 -12.25 -46.54 3.52
N VAL A 418 -11.57 -45.47 3.94
CA VAL A 418 -11.00 -44.45 3.06
C VAL A 418 -9.49 -44.47 3.25
N PHE A 419 -8.76 -44.59 2.14
CA PHE A 419 -7.32 -44.43 2.06
C PHE A 419 -7.01 -43.61 0.80
N ASP A 420 -6.49 -42.39 0.97
CA ASP A 420 -6.10 -41.54 -0.17
C ASP A 420 -4.67 -41.03 0.06
N MET A 421 -3.78 -41.25 -0.90
CA MET A 421 -2.45 -40.63 -0.93
C MET A 421 -2.34 -39.74 -2.16
N ASP A 422 -1.94 -38.49 -1.98
CA ASP A 422 -1.84 -37.50 -3.05
C ASP A 422 -0.43 -36.95 -3.16
N LEU A 423 0.10 -36.91 -4.38
CA LEU A 423 1.18 -36.00 -4.73
C LEU A 423 0.58 -34.65 -5.15
N MET A 424 1.19 -33.56 -4.70
CA MET A 424 0.79 -32.20 -5.01
C MET A 424 1.90 -31.50 -5.79
N ALA A 425 1.58 -30.92 -6.95
CA ALA A 425 2.46 -29.94 -7.60
C ALA A 425 1.61 -28.88 -8.29
N SER A 426 1.91 -27.60 -8.03
CA SER A 426 1.26 -26.48 -8.71
C SER A 426 2.23 -25.33 -8.94
N ARG A 427 1.88 -24.47 -9.90
CA ARG A 427 2.55 -23.21 -10.17
C ARG A 427 1.47 -22.19 -10.49
N ASP A 428 1.29 -21.21 -9.63
CA ASP A 428 0.14 -20.31 -9.72
C ASP A 428 0.58 -18.85 -9.67
N ILE A 429 -0.16 -17.96 -10.32
CA ILE A 429 0.08 -16.51 -10.24
C ILE A 429 -0.95 -15.92 -9.31
N VAL A 430 -0.52 -15.48 -8.14
CA VAL A 430 -1.39 -14.98 -7.09
C VAL A 430 -1.24 -13.46 -6.96
N ALA A 431 -2.37 -12.75 -6.98
CA ALA A 431 -2.45 -11.33 -6.66
C ALA A 431 -2.77 -11.12 -5.18
N GLY A 432 -2.05 -10.20 -4.54
CA GLY A 432 -2.18 -9.86 -3.14
C GLY A 432 -1.51 -10.84 -2.18
N THR A 433 -1.82 -10.66 -0.89
CA THR A 433 -1.17 -11.43 0.18
C THR A 433 -1.53 -12.91 0.10
N TYR A 434 -0.54 -13.80 0.20
CA TYR A 434 -0.77 -15.26 0.15
C TYR A 434 0.30 -16.04 0.92
N LEU A 435 -0.13 -17.05 1.69
CA LEU A 435 0.69 -17.86 2.60
C LEU A 435 1.69 -17.08 3.46
N GLY A 436 1.33 -15.91 3.97
CA GLY A 436 2.20 -15.14 4.87
C GLY A 436 3.11 -14.11 4.19
N THR A 437 2.99 -13.88 2.87
CA THR A 437 3.70 -12.82 2.16
C THR A 437 2.78 -11.66 1.80
N ASP A 438 3.36 -10.46 1.68
CA ASP A 438 2.65 -9.21 1.40
C ASP A 438 2.92 -8.65 -0.01
N ASN A 439 3.30 -9.52 -0.96
CA ASN A 439 3.58 -9.14 -2.34
C ASN A 439 2.32 -8.73 -3.10
N VAL A 440 2.46 -7.81 -4.08
CA VAL A 440 1.33 -7.35 -4.91
C VAL A 440 0.93 -8.40 -5.95
N VAL A 441 1.91 -8.98 -6.64
CA VAL A 441 1.74 -10.13 -7.55
C VAL A 441 2.93 -11.05 -7.33
N GLN A 442 2.67 -12.35 -7.24
CA GLN A 442 3.72 -13.35 -7.01
C GLN A 442 3.45 -14.66 -7.74
N LEU A 443 4.53 -15.33 -8.11
CA LEU A 443 4.53 -16.72 -8.55
C LEU A 443 4.59 -17.62 -7.32
N ALA A 444 3.68 -18.58 -7.22
CA ALA A 444 3.61 -19.55 -6.15
C ALA A 444 3.85 -20.96 -6.71
N ASP A 445 5.05 -21.48 -6.50
CA ASP A 445 5.39 -22.87 -6.79
C ASP A 445 5.13 -23.72 -5.55
N SER A 446 4.31 -24.75 -5.64
CA SER A 446 4.02 -25.66 -4.53
C SER A 446 4.31 -27.11 -4.91
N PHE A 447 4.88 -27.86 -3.96
CA PHE A 447 5.12 -29.29 -4.07
C PHE A 447 4.91 -29.97 -2.72
N GLY A 448 4.20 -31.09 -2.67
CA GLY A 448 3.90 -31.74 -1.39
C GLY A 448 3.30 -33.13 -1.54
N VAL A 449 3.09 -33.76 -0.39
CA VAL A 449 2.43 -35.06 -0.28
C VAL A 449 1.36 -34.98 0.80
N SER A 450 0.19 -35.56 0.58
CA SER A 450 -0.80 -35.80 1.62
C SER A 450 -1.19 -37.27 1.73
N LEU A 451 -1.53 -37.68 2.95
CA LEU A 451 -2.10 -38.97 3.29
C LEU A 451 -3.39 -38.72 4.08
N GLU A 452 -4.48 -39.31 3.64
CA GLU A 452 -5.80 -39.23 4.27
C GLU A 452 -6.33 -40.64 4.54
N LEU A 453 -6.74 -40.87 5.79
CA LEU A 453 -7.21 -42.18 6.27
C LEU A 453 -8.52 -42.02 7.01
N GLY A 454 -9.48 -42.90 6.82
CA GLY A 454 -10.71 -42.87 7.62
C GLY A 454 -11.82 -43.77 7.12
N ALA A 455 -13.05 -43.29 7.24
CA ALA A 455 -14.24 -44.02 6.84
C ALA A 455 -15.28 -43.09 6.21
N TYR A 456 -15.92 -43.59 5.15
CA TYR A 456 -17.13 -43.05 4.57
C TYR A 456 -18.33 -43.79 5.17
N ILE A 457 -19.39 -43.06 5.49
CA ILE A 457 -20.61 -43.56 6.09
C ILE A 457 -21.76 -43.16 5.18
N GLY A 458 -22.47 -44.13 4.59
CA GLY A 458 -23.62 -43.89 3.71
C GLY A 458 -24.91 -44.44 4.31
N VAL A 459 -26.05 -43.93 3.85
CA VAL A 459 -27.39 -44.41 4.24
C VAL A 459 -28.05 -45.09 3.05
N ASP A 460 -28.47 -46.34 3.24
CA ASP A 460 -29.29 -47.10 2.28
C ASP A 460 -30.78 -46.80 2.49
N GLY A 461 -31.59 -46.99 1.43
CA GLY A 461 -33.05 -46.94 1.53
C GLY A 461 -33.79 -45.63 1.21
N PRO A 462 -33.24 -44.39 1.27
CA PRO A 462 -34.00 -43.23 0.82
C PRO A 462 -34.30 -43.35 -0.68
N THR A 463 -35.58 -43.26 -1.06
CA THR A 463 -35.98 -43.20 -2.46
C THR A 463 -35.47 -41.90 -3.07
N ALA A 464 -35.09 -41.94 -4.35
CA ALA A 464 -34.76 -40.74 -5.10
C ALA A 464 -35.88 -39.70 -4.87
N PRO A 465 -35.57 -38.49 -4.41
CA PRO A 465 -34.31 -37.78 -4.65
C PRO A 465 -33.41 -37.52 -3.42
N TRP A 466 -33.56 -38.24 -2.30
CA TRP A 466 -32.84 -37.95 -1.05
C TRP A 466 -31.53 -38.73 -0.90
N MET A 467 -30.49 -38.10 -0.36
CA MET A 467 -29.21 -38.72 -0.06
C MET A 467 -28.69 -38.23 1.29
N ALA A 468 -28.11 -39.11 2.10
CA ALA A 468 -27.40 -38.75 3.32
C ALA A 468 -26.08 -39.53 3.40
N SER A 469 -24.99 -38.83 3.67
CA SER A 469 -23.67 -39.43 3.83
C SER A 469 -22.77 -38.64 4.76
N GLY A 470 -21.70 -39.27 5.20
CA GLY A 470 -20.67 -38.68 6.03
C GLY A 470 -19.30 -39.22 5.71
N LYS A 471 -18.26 -38.45 6.03
CA LYS A 471 -16.86 -38.86 5.97
C LYS A 471 -16.20 -38.43 7.27
N VAL A 472 -15.44 -39.33 7.89
CA VAL A 472 -14.59 -39.04 9.06
C VAL A 472 -13.18 -39.48 8.72
N THR A 473 -12.22 -38.56 8.75
CA THR A 473 -10.85 -38.80 8.27
C THR A 473 -9.80 -38.12 9.13
N GLY A 474 -8.60 -38.69 9.18
CA GLY A 474 -7.39 -38.03 9.61
C GLY A 474 -6.51 -37.74 8.40
N ARG A 475 -6.04 -36.50 8.27
CA ARG A 475 -5.15 -36.08 7.18
C ARG A 475 -3.80 -35.65 7.71
N VAL A 476 -2.73 -36.12 7.09
CA VAL A 476 -1.34 -35.66 7.25
C VAL A 476 -0.88 -35.05 5.94
N THR A 477 -0.22 -33.90 5.97
CA THR A 477 0.26 -33.22 4.76
C THR A 477 1.59 -32.55 5.03
N ARG A 478 2.53 -32.68 4.09
CA ARG A 478 3.77 -31.91 4.03
C ARG A 478 3.84 -31.18 2.71
N ARG A 479 3.90 -29.86 2.75
CA ARG A 479 3.93 -28.98 1.57
C ARG A 479 5.11 -28.03 1.63
N TYR A 480 5.79 -27.90 0.51
CA TYR A 480 6.84 -26.92 0.24
C TYR A 480 6.29 -25.88 -0.73
N SER A 481 6.43 -24.60 -0.41
CA SER A 481 6.01 -23.50 -1.27
C SER A 481 7.16 -22.51 -1.47
N HIS A 482 7.38 -22.10 -2.70
CA HIS A 482 8.29 -21.01 -3.07
C HIS A 482 7.47 -19.87 -3.66
N LEU A 483 7.50 -18.73 -2.98
CA LEU A 483 6.81 -17.53 -3.40
C LEU A 483 7.82 -16.52 -3.92
N ARG A 484 7.60 -16.04 -5.15
CA ARG A 484 8.48 -15.06 -5.78
C ARG A 484 7.70 -13.83 -6.25
N PRO A 485 8.05 -12.61 -5.81
CA PRO A 485 7.44 -11.40 -6.33
C PRO A 485 7.78 -11.26 -7.82
N ILE A 486 6.79 -10.93 -8.65
CA ILE A 486 6.98 -10.73 -10.08
C ILE A 486 6.54 -9.32 -10.49
N LYS A 487 7.40 -8.63 -11.25
CA LYS A 487 7.07 -7.32 -11.84
C LYS A 487 6.23 -7.44 -13.12
N SER A 488 6.25 -8.61 -13.76
CA SER A 488 5.54 -8.92 -15.01
C SER A 488 5.14 -10.38 -15.02
N ILE A 489 3.94 -10.67 -15.53
CA ILE A 489 3.39 -12.02 -15.67
C ILE A 489 4.17 -12.81 -16.72
N LYS A 490 4.66 -12.15 -17.78
CA LYS A 490 5.59 -12.77 -18.73
C LYS A 490 6.88 -13.26 -18.09
N ALA A 491 7.37 -12.55 -17.07
CA ALA A 491 8.58 -12.99 -16.36
C ALA A 491 8.34 -14.33 -15.66
N ALA A 492 7.13 -14.58 -15.15
CA ALA A 492 6.78 -15.87 -14.53
C ALA A 492 6.86 -17.04 -15.52
N LEU A 493 6.44 -16.86 -16.78
CA LEU A 493 6.56 -17.90 -17.82
C LEU A 493 8.01 -18.22 -18.21
N LYS A 494 8.96 -17.33 -17.90
CA LYS A 494 10.40 -17.58 -18.11
C LYS A 494 11.04 -18.33 -16.94
N SER A 495 10.37 -18.41 -15.79
CA SER A 495 10.90 -19.12 -14.63
C SER A 495 11.00 -20.63 -14.91
N PRO A 496 12.14 -21.29 -14.63
CA PRO A 496 12.30 -22.72 -14.89
C PRO A 496 11.27 -23.57 -14.13
N TYR A 497 10.58 -24.49 -14.82
CA TYR A 497 9.60 -25.39 -14.21
C TYR A 497 10.22 -26.38 -13.20
N LYS A 498 11.52 -26.67 -13.32
CA LYS A 498 12.27 -27.45 -12.32
C LYS A 498 12.27 -26.83 -10.92
N ASN A 499 11.92 -25.55 -10.78
CA ASN A 499 11.80 -24.89 -9.48
C ASN A 499 10.52 -25.28 -8.72
N ILE A 500 9.50 -25.85 -9.42
CA ILE A 500 8.30 -26.41 -8.78
C ILE A 500 8.68 -27.47 -7.74
N ILE A 501 9.75 -28.23 -7.98
CA ILE A 501 10.33 -29.13 -6.97
C ILE A 501 11.14 -28.29 -5.96
N VAL A 502 10.42 -27.55 -5.11
CA VAL A 502 10.96 -26.63 -4.11
C VAL A 502 12.03 -27.27 -3.22
N PRO A 503 11.91 -28.53 -2.76
CA PRO A 503 13.00 -29.18 -2.00
C PRO A 503 14.34 -29.23 -2.74
N LEU A 504 14.32 -29.48 -4.06
CA LEU A 504 15.55 -29.48 -4.88
C LEU A 504 16.08 -28.06 -5.09
N TYR A 505 15.19 -27.07 -5.21
CA TYR A 505 15.58 -25.66 -5.26
C TYR A 505 16.28 -25.23 -3.95
N LYS A 506 15.70 -25.54 -2.79
CA LYS A 506 16.31 -25.29 -1.48
C LYS A 506 17.70 -25.90 -1.35
N ARG A 507 17.87 -27.17 -1.74
CA ARG A 507 19.18 -27.85 -1.72
C ARG A 507 20.19 -27.19 -2.65
N ARG A 508 19.77 -26.68 -3.81
CA ARG A 508 20.64 -25.92 -4.72
C ARG A 508 21.10 -24.61 -4.07
N LEU A 509 20.19 -23.86 -3.43
CA LEU A 509 20.55 -22.65 -2.70
C LEU A 509 21.53 -22.94 -1.55
N ALA A 510 21.28 -23.99 -0.77
CA ALA A 510 22.16 -24.39 0.32
C ALA A 510 23.58 -24.74 -0.17
N LYS A 511 23.71 -25.44 -1.31
CA LYS A 511 25.01 -25.80 -1.90
C LYS A 511 25.85 -24.57 -2.28
N LYS A 512 25.21 -23.46 -2.67
CA LYS A 512 25.93 -22.21 -2.95
C LYS A 512 26.59 -21.63 -1.69
N LEU A 513 26.06 -21.97 -0.51
CA LEU A 513 26.63 -21.57 0.77
C LEU A 513 27.70 -22.55 1.30
N ASP A 514 27.94 -23.70 0.62
CA ASP A 514 28.95 -24.69 1.05
C ASP A 514 30.37 -24.09 1.03
N ALA A 515 30.70 -23.32 -0.02
CA ALA A 515 32.01 -22.72 -0.19
C ALA A 515 32.40 -21.81 0.99
N LEU A 516 31.43 -21.13 1.61
CA LEU A 516 31.62 -20.26 2.77
C LEU A 516 31.89 -21.03 4.06
N SER A 517 31.37 -22.25 4.19
CA SER A 517 31.63 -23.11 5.35
C SER A 517 33.03 -23.73 5.35
N ALA A 518 33.68 -23.79 4.17
CA ALA A 518 35.01 -24.37 3.97
C ALA A 518 36.16 -23.34 4.01
N VAL A 519 35.86 -22.04 4.02
CA VAL A 519 36.90 -21.00 4.09
C VAL A 519 37.60 -21.08 5.45
N ARG A 520 38.90 -21.41 5.46
CA ARG A 520 39.77 -21.14 6.61
C ARG A 520 39.95 -19.62 6.71
N LEU A 521 39.31 -19.03 7.71
CA LEU A 521 39.27 -17.60 7.98
C LEU A 521 40.50 -17.09 8.75
N ALA A 522 41.38 -18.01 9.16
CA ALA A 522 42.58 -17.66 9.89
C ALA A 522 43.58 -16.95 8.95
N GLY A 523 43.79 -15.66 9.18
CA GLY A 523 44.85 -14.87 8.52
C GLY A 523 44.40 -13.87 7.44
N LEU A 524 43.10 -13.72 7.19
CA LEU A 524 42.57 -12.68 6.27
C LEU A 524 42.25 -11.39 7.02
N THR A 525 42.49 -10.24 6.39
CA THR A 525 42.03 -8.93 6.88
C THR A 525 40.52 -8.76 6.69
N ASP A 526 39.89 -7.83 7.42
CA ASP A 526 38.44 -7.59 7.35
C ASP A 526 37.97 -7.19 5.92
N GLU A 527 38.79 -6.45 5.17
CA GLU A 527 38.47 -6.06 3.79
C GLU A 527 38.62 -7.23 2.80
N GLU A 528 39.65 -8.08 2.94
CA GLU A 528 39.79 -9.30 2.13
C GLU A 528 38.64 -10.29 2.39
N LEU A 529 38.23 -10.41 3.66
CA LEU A 529 37.12 -11.24 4.06
C LEU A 529 35.79 -10.73 3.48
N LYS A 530 35.57 -9.41 3.50
CA LYS A 530 34.40 -8.77 2.90
C LYS A 530 34.29 -9.02 1.40
N VAL A 531 35.39 -8.85 0.66
CA VAL A 531 35.44 -9.12 -0.80
C VAL A 531 35.08 -10.59 -1.06
N LYS A 532 35.69 -11.51 -0.32
CA LYS A 532 35.47 -12.95 -0.48
C LYS A 532 34.04 -13.39 -0.12
N ILE A 533 33.46 -12.85 0.96
CA ILE A 533 32.06 -13.12 1.32
C ILE A 533 31.12 -12.57 0.25
N THR A 534 31.38 -11.35 -0.26
CA THR A 534 30.56 -10.73 -1.30
C THR A 534 30.56 -11.53 -2.59
N GLU A 535 31.74 -11.99 -3.03
CA GLU A 535 31.90 -12.85 -4.20
C GLU A 535 31.13 -14.17 -4.04
N LEU A 536 31.33 -14.87 -2.92
CA LEU A 536 30.71 -16.16 -2.65
C LEU A 536 29.18 -16.07 -2.46
N MET A 537 28.68 -14.93 -1.96
CA MET A 537 27.24 -14.69 -1.78
C MET A 537 26.55 -14.18 -3.06
N GLY A 538 27.29 -13.70 -4.06
CA GLY A 538 26.72 -13.13 -5.28
C GLY A 538 25.75 -14.07 -6.00
N ASP A 539 26.12 -15.34 -6.12
CA ASP A 539 25.29 -16.38 -6.73
C ASP A 539 24.06 -16.74 -5.90
N PHE A 540 24.14 -16.65 -4.57
CA PHE A 540 22.99 -16.81 -3.69
C PHE A 540 22.02 -15.65 -3.85
N TYR A 541 22.54 -14.41 -3.87
CA TYR A 541 21.74 -13.21 -4.01
C TYR A 541 21.01 -13.09 -5.35
N LYS A 542 21.60 -13.65 -6.41
CA LYS A 542 20.99 -13.72 -7.74
C LYS A 542 19.86 -14.74 -7.83
N ASP A 543 19.97 -15.86 -7.12
CA ASP A 543 18.97 -16.93 -7.21
C ASP A 543 17.82 -16.74 -6.22
N PHE A 544 18.06 -16.19 -5.02
CA PHE A 544 17.04 -15.96 -4.00
C PHE A 544 16.81 -14.47 -3.81
N GLU A 545 15.97 -13.84 -4.63
CA GLU A 545 15.79 -12.37 -4.69
C GLU A 545 15.08 -11.77 -3.46
N VAL A 546 15.18 -10.44 -3.30
CA VAL A 546 14.46 -9.73 -2.23
C VAL A 546 12.95 -9.87 -2.42
N GLY A 547 12.24 -10.18 -1.33
CA GLY A 547 10.82 -10.45 -1.31
C GLY A 547 10.44 -11.92 -1.55
N GLU A 548 11.41 -12.80 -1.84
CA GLU A 548 11.17 -14.24 -1.98
C GLU A 548 10.98 -14.94 -0.62
N SER A 549 10.10 -15.94 -0.61
CA SER A 549 9.80 -16.76 0.55
C SER A 549 9.86 -18.25 0.23
N LEU A 550 10.47 -19.01 1.14
CA LEU A 550 10.45 -20.47 1.15
C LEU A 550 9.69 -20.93 2.39
N ILE A 551 8.60 -21.65 2.18
CA ILE A 551 7.67 -22.05 3.23
C ILE A 551 7.56 -23.57 3.23
N ILE A 552 7.71 -24.17 4.40
CA ILE A 552 7.49 -25.60 4.62
C ILE A 552 6.37 -25.70 5.63
N THR A 553 5.33 -26.44 5.28
CA THR A 553 4.11 -26.57 6.06
C THR A 553 3.82 -28.05 6.29
N ASP A 554 3.84 -28.45 7.55
CA ASP A 554 3.39 -29.76 8.00
C ASP A 554 2.07 -29.59 8.72
N SER A 555 1.04 -30.33 8.32
CA SER A 555 -0.27 -30.32 8.99
C SER A 555 -0.74 -31.72 9.29
N ILE A 556 -1.34 -31.91 10.46
CA ILE A 556 -2.03 -33.13 10.86
C ILE A 556 -3.35 -32.79 11.53
N GLY A 557 -4.40 -33.54 11.22
CA GLY A 557 -5.69 -33.22 11.77
C GLY A 557 -6.82 -34.19 11.43
N PRO A 558 -7.68 -34.55 12.39
CA PRO A 558 -8.95 -35.17 12.09
C PRO A 558 -9.94 -34.15 11.50
N SER A 559 -10.79 -34.63 10.61
CA SER A 559 -11.92 -33.92 10.03
C SER A 559 -13.13 -34.83 9.95
N PHE A 560 -14.31 -34.22 9.98
CA PHE A 560 -15.55 -34.88 9.67
C PHE A 560 -16.40 -33.98 8.77
N ASN A 561 -17.21 -34.58 7.92
CA ASN A 561 -18.15 -33.90 7.06
C ASN A 561 -19.38 -34.79 6.90
N PHE A 562 -20.51 -34.37 7.45
CA PHE A 562 -21.79 -35.04 7.35
C PHE A 562 -22.75 -34.17 6.56
N GLY A 563 -23.43 -34.72 5.57
CA GLY A 563 -24.35 -33.94 4.77
C GLY A 563 -25.47 -34.79 4.18
N GLY A 564 -26.54 -34.09 3.86
CA GLY A 564 -27.66 -34.64 3.11
C GLY A 564 -28.03 -33.73 1.95
N GLY A 565 -28.58 -34.31 0.90
CA GLY A 565 -29.02 -33.58 -0.28
C GLY A 565 -30.33 -34.10 -0.83
N ILE A 566 -31.01 -33.22 -1.57
CA ILE A 566 -32.24 -33.51 -2.32
C ILE A 566 -32.06 -33.07 -3.77
N GLY A 567 -32.39 -33.94 -4.71
CA GLY A 567 -32.62 -33.58 -6.11
C GLY A 567 -34.00 -32.92 -6.27
N LEU A 568 -34.03 -31.63 -6.59
CA LEU A 568 -35.27 -30.86 -6.79
C LEU A 568 -35.83 -31.03 -8.21
N ALA A 569 -34.95 -31.29 -9.18
CA ALA A 569 -35.26 -31.58 -10.59
C ALA A 569 -34.11 -32.41 -11.19
N GLN A 570 -34.24 -32.88 -12.44
CA GLN A 570 -33.19 -33.66 -13.13
C GLN A 570 -31.80 -33.01 -13.09
N SER A 571 -31.74 -31.68 -13.03
CA SER A 571 -30.51 -30.89 -13.05
C SER A 571 -30.26 -30.06 -11.80
N ILE A 572 -31.18 -30.02 -10.84
CA ILE A 572 -31.10 -29.12 -9.68
C ILE A 572 -31.01 -29.95 -8.40
N SER A 573 -29.99 -29.68 -7.58
CA SER A 573 -29.84 -30.29 -6.26
C SER A 573 -29.62 -29.23 -5.17
N ALA A 574 -30.12 -29.53 -3.98
CA ALA A 574 -29.84 -28.78 -2.77
C ALA A 574 -29.15 -29.69 -1.76
N GLN A 575 -28.17 -29.17 -1.02
CA GLN A 575 -27.40 -29.93 -0.05
C GLN A 575 -27.11 -29.11 1.20
N ALA A 576 -27.16 -29.76 2.36
CA ALA A 576 -26.72 -29.21 3.63
C ALA A 576 -25.58 -30.08 4.16
N ARG A 577 -24.53 -29.45 4.68
CA ARG A 577 -23.36 -30.14 5.23
C ARG A 577 -22.96 -29.51 6.57
N PHE A 578 -22.80 -30.34 7.57
CA PHE A 578 -22.16 -30.03 8.84
C PHE A 578 -20.74 -30.57 8.81
N PHE A 579 -19.76 -29.72 9.07
CA PHE A 579 -18.35 -30.09 8.98
C PHE A 579 -17.60 -29.59 10.20
N GLY A 580 -16.53 -30.31 10.52
CA GLY A 580 -15.60 -29.91 11.55
C GLY A 580 -14.22 -30.48 11.28
N SER A 581 -13.21 -29.76 11.73
CA SER A 581 -11.83 -30.21 11.60
C SER A 581 -10.99 -29.64 12.72
N GLN A 582 -10.02 -30.41 13.19
CA GLN A 582 -8.94 -29.93 14.03
C GLN A 582 -7.67 -30.01 13.19
N MET A 583 -6.90 -28.94 13.09
CA MET A 583 -5.63 -28.91 12.37
C MET A 583 -4.52 -28.44 13.29
N ILE A 584 -3.51 -29.28 13.48
CA ILE A 584 -2.22 -28.92 14.08
C ILE A 584 -1.25 -28.68 12.93
N LEU A 585 -0.65 -27.50 12.90
CA LEU A 585 0.25 -27.03 11.85
C LEU A 585 1.63 -26.74 12.45
N SER A 586 2.69 -27.16 11.77
CA SER A 586 4.04 -26.65 11.98
C SER A 586 4.54 -26.05 10.68
N ARG A 587 5.02 -24.80 10.72
CA ARG A 587 5.49 -24.08 9.55
C ARG A 587 6.88 -23.50 9.77
N LEU A 588 7.74 -23.62 8.77
CA LEU A 588 9.03 -22.95 8.69
C LEU A 588 9.00 -22.01 7.50
N HIS A 589 9.14 -20.72 7.74
CA HIS A 589 9.15 -19.69 6.70
C HIS A 589 10.49 -18.95 6.70
N ILE A 590 11.18 -18.99 5.57
CA ILE A 590 12.43 -18.27 5.32
C ILE A 590 12.13 -17.19 4.30
N TYR A 591 12.31 -15.93 4.68
CA TYR A 591 11.93 -14.76 3.90
C TYR A 591 13.13 -13.83 3.69
N ARG A 592 13.44 -13.45 2.45
CA ARG A 592 14.45 -12.43 2.18
C ARG A 592 13.81 -11.04 2.23
N ARG A 593 13.96 -10.34 3.35
CA ARG A 593 13.33 -9.04 3.58
C ARG A 593 13.95 -7.94 2.73
N ASP A 594 15.27 -7.90 2.70
CA ASP A 594 16.08 -6.90 1.99
C ASP A 594 17.41 -7.52 1.56
N GLU A 595 18.30 -6.70 0.98
CA GLU A 595 19.57 -7.18 0.45
C GLU A 595 20.44 -7.87 1.51
N LYS A 596 20.33 -7.43 2.77
CA LYS A 596 21.19 -7.80 3.89
C LYS A 596 20.48 -8.62 4.95
N THR A 597 19.17 -8.84 4.87
CA THR A 597 18.41 -9.47 5.97
C THR A 597 17.57 -10.64 5.49
N VAL A 598 17.73 -11.78 6.17
CA VAL A 598 16.85 -12.94 6.04
C VAL A 598 16.10 -13.14 7.35
N GLN A 599 14.78 -13.24 7.25
CA GLN A 599 13.89 -13.47 8.36
C GLN A 599 13.47 -14.94 8.38
N VAL A 600 13.47 -15.53 9.58
CA VAL A 600 13.10 -16.94 9.78
C VAL A 600 12.00 -17.00 10.82
N TYR A 601 10.88 -17.62 10.45
CA TYR A 601 9.73 -17.85 11.31
C TYR A 601 9.54 -19.34 11.50
N ARG A 602 9.45 -19.77 12.76
CA ARG A 602 9.03 -21.11 13.13
C ARG A 602 7.68 -21.01 13.82
N ASP A 603 6.65 -21.38 13.07
CA ASP A 603 5.27 -21.26 13.51
C ASP A 603 4.72 -22.62 13.93
N PHE A 604 3.85 -22.57 14.93
CA PHE A 604 3.03 -23.67 15.38
C PHE A 604 1.60 -23.16 15.54
N GLY A 605 0.65 -23.83 14.91
CA GLY A 605 -0.76 -23.49 14.97
C GLY A 605 -1.57 -24.70 15.41
N ASN A 606 -2.61 -24.48 16.21
CA ASN A 606 -3.60 -25.49 16.53
C ASN A 606 -4.98 -24.86 16.43
N ILE A 607 -5.73 -25.19 15.38
CA ILE A 607 -7.01 -24.57 15.05
C ILE A 607 -8.10 -25.62 14.91
N GLY A 608 -9.18 -25.44 15.66
CA GLY A 608 -10.43 -26.16 15.50
C GLY A 608 -11.42 -25.32 14.71
N GLN A 609 -12.11 -25.95 13.77
CA GLN A 609 -13.16 -25.37 12.95
C GLN A 609 -14.43 -26.20 13.09
N LEU A 610 -15.56 -25.51 13.18
CA LEU A 610 -16.90 -26.09 13.09
C LEU A 610 -17.74 -25.20 12.17
N GLY A 611 -18.54 -25.80 11.29
CA GLY A 611 -19.38 -25.04 10.39
C GLY A 611 -20.56 -25.81 9.82
N ILE A 612 -21.50 -25.05 9.30
CA ILE A 612 -22.66 -25.54 8.55
C ILE A 612 -22.64 -24.83 7.20
N SER A 613 -22.84 -25.58 6.13
CA SER A 613 -22.99 -25.05 4.79
C SER A 613 -24.26 -25.56 4.12
N PHE A 614 -24.90 -24.69 3.36
CA PHE A 614 -26.04 -24.98 2.51
C PHE A 614 -25.68 -24.58 1.07
N GLY A 615 -25.98 -25.44 0.11
CA GLY A 615 -25.68 -25.20 -1.31
C GLY A 615 -26.83 -25.60 -2.22
N VAL A 616 -27.10 -24.80 -3.24
CA VAL A 616 -28.00 -25.11 -4.36
C VAL A 616 -27.17 -25.12 -5.64
N GLN A 617 -27.25 -26.19 -6.40
CA GLN A 617 -26.50 -26.41 -7.63
C GLN A 617 -27.45 -26.73 -8.78
N ALA A 618 -27.20 -26.18 -9.97
CA ALA A 618 -27.90 -26.53 -11.20
C ALA A 618 -26.89 -26.63 -12.36
N PHE A 619 -26.24 -27.78 -12.53
CA PHE A 619 -24.99 -27.98 -13.28
C PHE A 619 -23.79 -27.14 -12.81
N ILE A 620 -24.03 -25.95 -12.29
CA ILE A 620 -23.09 -25.00 -11.69
C ILE A 620 -23.58 -24.61 -10.28
N PRO A 621 -22.70 -24.18 -9.36
CA PRO A 621 -23.13 -23.64 -8.07
C PRO A 621 -23.94 -22.34 -8.23
N ILE A 622 -25.21 -22.35 -7.80
CA ILE A 622 -26.07 -21.14 -7.81
C ILE A 622 -25.88 -20.36 -6.53
N LEU A 623 -26.04 -21.03 -5.39
CA LEU A 623 -26.00 -20.43 -4.06
C LEU A 623 -25.20 -21.32 -3.13
N THR A 624 -24.25 -20.75 -2.39
CA THR A 624 -23.58 -21.40 -1.27
C THR A 624 -23.57 -20.45 -0.08
N ILE A 625 -24.12 -20.88 1.05
CA ILE A 625 -24.07 -20.17 2.32
C ILE A 625 -23.28 -21.04 3.29
N SER A 626 -22.24 -20.51 3.93
CA SER A 626 -21.43 -21.22 4.91
C SER A 626 -21.25 -20.37 6.15
N ALA A 627 -21.65 -20.88 7.31
CA ALA A 627 -21.38 -20.28 8.60
C ALA A 627 -20.33 -21.12 9.32
N LYS A 628 -19.24 -20.47 9.75
CA LYS A 628 -18.10 -21.14 10.40
C LYS A 628 -17.66 -20.42 11.65
N VAL A 629 -17.18 -21.19 12.61
CA VAL A 629 -16.53 -20.73 13.83
C VAL A 629 -15.18 -21.42 13.94
N ASN A 630 -14.13 -20.62 14.08
CA ASN A 630 -12.77 -21.10 14.29
C ASN A 630 -12.33 -20.76 15.72
N LYS A 631 -11.57 -21.64 16.36
CA LYS A 631 -10.91 -21.38 17.63
C LYS A 631 -9.53 -22.00 17.60
N GLY A 632 -8.51 -21.23 17.91
CA GLY A 632 -7.15 -21.75 17.85
C GLY A 632 -6.15 -21.01 18.70
N VAL A 633 -4.96 -21.59 18.77
CA VAL A 633 -3.77 -20.97 19.34
C VAL A 633 -2.65 -20.98 18.30
N GLY A 634 -1.90 -19.90 18.24
CA GLY A 634 -0.76 -19.73 17.35
C GLY A 634 0.48 -19.38 18.15
N ARG A 635 1.64 -19.85 17.71
CA ARG A 635 2.94 -19.53 18.32
C ARG A 635 3.97 -19.36 17.21
N THR A 636 4.61 -18.20 17.17
CA THR A 636 5.67 -17.89 16.20
C THR A 636 6.96 -17.56 16.94
N LYS A 637 8.02 -18.30 16.64
CA LYS A 637 9.40 -17.91 16.99
C LYS A 637 9.98 -17.15 15.81
N PHE A 638 10.42 -15.91 16.03
CA PHE A 638 10.98 -15.04 15.00
C PHE A 638 12.48 -14.79 15.22
N TYR A 639 13.26 -14.99 14.16
CA TYR A 639 14.68 -14.70 14.08
C TYR A 639 14.98 -13.78 12.90
N SER A 640 15.91 -12.85 13.07
CA SER A 640 16.39 -11.97 12.01
C SER A 640 17.89 -12.16 11.82
N LEU A 641 18.28 -12.67 10.66
CA LEU A 641 19.67 -12.94 10.28
C LEU A 641 20.25 -11.77 9.48
N ASN A 642 21.31 -11.16 9.99
CA ASN A 642 22.06 -10.13 9.27
C ASN A 642 23.12 -10.80 8.37
N LEU A 643 22.98 -10.62 7.06
CA LEU A 643 23.85 -11.09 5.99
C LEU A 643 24.74 -9.98 5.41
N ASP A 644 24.89 -8.83 6.08
CA ASP A 644 25.84 -7.81 5.66
C ASP A 644 27.25 -8.41 5.55
N PRO A 645 27.90 -8.32 4.37
CA PRO A 645 29.21 -8.93 4.14
C PRO A 645 30.34 -8.22 4.88
N ASN A 646 30.13 -7.02 5.44
CA ASN A 646 31.15 -6.25 6.16
C ASN A 646 31.40 -6.82 7.57
N PRO A 647 32.52 -7.52 7.82
CA PRO A 647 32.79 -8.18 9.11
C PRO A 647 33.01 -7.19 10.25
N ALA A 648 33.50 -5.98 9.95
CA ALA A 648 33.68 -4.91 10.93
C ALA A 648 32.33 -4.46 11.52
N GLN A 649 31.27 -4.49 10.71
CA GLN A 649 29.90 -4.14 11.10
C GLN A 649 29.08 -5.36 11.54
N ASN A 650 29.41 -6.56 11.04
CA ASN A 650 28.66 -7.78 11.28
C ASN A 650 29.56 -8.97 11.67
N LYS A 651 29.93 -9.02 12.95
CA LYS A 651 30.76 -10.11 13.51
C LYS A 651 30.09 -11.49 13.49
N THR A 652 28.78 -11.57 13.25
CA THR A 652 28.01 -12.84 13.26
C THR A 652 27.73 -13.38 11.86
N ILE A 653 28.18 -12.71 10.79
CA ILE A 653 27.90 -13.06 9.38
C ILE A 653 28.12 -14.55 9.08
N LEU A 654 29.25 -15.11 9.48
CA LEU A 654 29.60 -16.51 9.20
C LEU A 654 28.68 -17.49 9.92
N ARG A 655 28.33 -17.19 11.18
CA ARG A 655 27.36 -17.99 11.96
C ARG A 655 25.98 -17.93 11.29
N ASN A 656 25.56 -16.73 10.87
CA ASN A 656 24.27 -16.53 10.20
C ASN A 656 24.19 -17.29 8.87
N ILE A 657 25.27 -17.30 8.08
CA ILE A 657 25.38 -18.07 6.83
C ILE A 657 25.31 -19.58 7.12
N GLN A 658 26.03 -20.06 8.14
CA GLN A 658 26.00 -21.48 8.54
C GLN A 658 24.59 -21.90 9.00
N SER A 659 23.93 -21.09 9.83
CA SER A 659 22.53 -21.32 10.25
C SER A 659 21.59 -21.33 9.04
N LEU A 660 21.71 -20.37 8.13
CA LEU A 660 20.89 -20.30 6.92
C LEU A 660 21.09 -21.52 6.02
N ARG A 661 22.34 -21.99 5.87
CA ARG A 661 22.66 -23.20 5.12
C ARG A 661 21.99 -24.44 5.74
N ALA A 662 22.09 -24.61 7.05
CA ALA A 662 21.45 -25.74 7.76
C ALA A 662 19.92 -25.71 7.60
N LEU A 663 19.31 -24.52 7.70
CA LEU A 663 17.89 -24.30 7.46
C LEU A 663 17.47 -24.65 6.02
N LEU A 664 18.28 -24.28 5.03
CA LEU A 664 17.98 -24.56 3.62
C LEU A 664 18.16 -26.05 3.29
N PHE A 665 19.16 -26.71 3.84
CA PHE A 665 19.48 -28.10 3.50
C PHE A 665 18.65 -29.12 4.28
N HIS A 666 18.52 -28.93 5.61
CA HIS A 666 17.91 -29.89 6.53
C HIS A 666 16.61 -29.42 7.17
N ASN A 667 16.24 -28.13 7.02
CA ASN A 667 15.17 -27.49 7.79
C ASN A 667 15.47 -27.45 9.30
N ASP A 668 16.76 -27.46 9.63
CA ASP A 668 17.25 -27.56 11.00
C ASP A 668 17.38 -26.17 11.63
N MET A 669 16.81 -26.02 12.83
CA MET A 669 16.81 -24.79 13.61
C MET A 669 17.91 -24.75 14.68
N ASP A 670 18.61 -25.86 14.95
CA ASP A 670 19.47 -26.01 16.13
C ASP A 670 20.57 -24.95 16.20
N LEU A 671 21.28 -24.70 15.09
CA LEU A 671 22.30 -23.64 15.03
C LEU A 671 21.70 -22.25 15.26
N LEU A 672 20.48 -22.01 14.77
CA LEU A 672 19.80 -20.74 14.94
C LEU A 672 19.37 -20.53 16.41
N GLU A 673 18.84 -21.56 17.05
CA GLU A 673 18.44 -21.54 18.46
C GLU A 673 19.65 -21.46 19.40
N PHE A 674 20.79 -22.04 19.01
CA PHE A 674 22.03 -21.98 19.77
C PHE A 674 22.65 -20.58 19.76
N TYR A 675 22.71 -19.91 18.60
CA TYR A 675 23.35 -18.60 18.49
C TYR A 675 22.45 -17.42 18.87
N GLY A 676 21.12 -17.57 18.85
CA GLY A 676 20.19 -16.46 19.10
C GLY A 676 18.91 -16.88 19.80
N LYS A 677 18.40 -16.00 20.67
CA LYS A 677 17.07 -16.14 21.27
C LYS A 677 16.02 -15.46 20.37
N PRO A 678 14.87 -16.10 20.10
CA PRO A 678 13.84 -15.51 19.23
C PRO A 678 12.99 -14.50 19.98
N PHE A 679 12.32 -13.64 19.20
CA PHE A 679 11.05 -13.08 19.65
C PHE A 679 10.00 -14.19 19.64
N LEU A 680 9.21 -14.28 20.70
CA LEU A 680 8.12 -15.24 20.80
C LEU A 680 6.79 -14.50 20.76
N ILE A 681 5.96 -14.79 19.75
CA ILE A 681 4.63 -14.23 19.58
C ILE A 681 3.62 -15.36 19.77
N GLU A 682 2.67 -15.18 20.67
CA GLU A 682 1.63 -16.16 20.95
C GLU A 682 0.24 -15.54 20.73
N HIS A 683 -0.66 -16.30 20.12
CA HIS A 683 -2.01 -15.90 19.75
C HIS A 683 -3.04 -16.83 20.38
N LYS A 684 -4.18 -16.27 20.80
CA LYS A 684 -5.35 -17.04 21.22
C LYS A 684 -6.57 -16.49 20.50
N ILE A 685 -6.91 -17.18 19.43
CA ILE A 685 -7.81 -16.72 18.40
C ILE A 685 -9.19 -17.36 18.56
N ARG A 686 -10.21 -16.55 18.30
CA ARG A 686 -11.58 -17.02 18.03
C ARG A 686 -12.15 -16.21 16.89
N GLU A 687 -12.64 -16.90 15.86
CA GLU A 687 -13.23 -16.29 14.68
C GLU A 687 -14.63 -16.84 14.46
N GLY A 688 -15.50 -16.02 13.89
CA GLY A 688 -16.80 -16.44 13.40
C GLY A 688 -17.19 -15.61 12.19
N GLY A 689 -17.76 -16.26 11.19
CA GLY A 689 -18.10 -15.61 9.94
C GLY A 689 -19.17 -16.35 9.15
N VAL A 690 -19.74 -15.63 8.20
CA VAL A 690 -20.68 -16.15 7.21
C VAL A 690 -20.18 -15.78 5.83
N ASP A 691 -20.03 -16.78 4.98
CA ASP A 691 -19.69 -16.68 3.56
C ASP A 691 -20.96 -16.95 2.74
N LEU A 692 -21.31 -16.06 1.82
CA LEU A 692 -22.41 -16.21 0.86
C LEU A 692 -21.88 -16.02 -0.55
N ASN A 693 -22.05 -17.04 -1.39
CA ASN A 693 -21.70 -17.04 -2.79
C ASN A 693 -22.97 -17.21 -3.61
N PHE A 694 -23.31 -16.25 -4.44
CA PHE A 694 -24.46 -16.33 -5.34
C PHE A 694 -24.02 -16.03 -6.78
N LEU A 695 -23.91 -17.06 -7.61
CA LEU A 695 -23.37 -16.99 -8.98
C LEU A 695 -22.00 -16.29 -9.03
N LEU A 696 -21.95 -15.04 -9.49
CA LEU A 696 -20.74 -14.21 -9.50
C LEU A 696 -20.56 -13.34 -8.25
N TRP A 697 -21.60 -13.17 -7.43
CA TRP A 697 -21.57 -12.35 -6.23
C TRP A 697 -20.98 -13.11 -5.04
N ARG A 698 -20.20 -12.41 -4.23
CA ARG A 698 -19.53 -12.94 -3.05
C ARG A 698 -19.72 -11.97 -1.90
N TYR A 699 -20.15 -12.45 -0.75
CA TYR A 699 -20.30 -11.71 0.49
C TYR A 699 -19.67 -12.49 1.64
N LYS A 700 -18.93 -11.82 2.51
CA LYS A 700 -18.26 -12.42 3.66
C LYS A 700 -18.43 -11.51 4.87
N THR A 701 -18.72 -12.08 6.02
CA THR A 701 -18.64 -11.41 7.32
C THR A 701 -17.56 -12.07 8.16
N LEU A 702 -16.87 -11.29 8.97
CA LEU A 702 -15.82 -11.80 9.84
C LEU A 702 -15.83 -11.06 11.17
N ASN A 703 -15.82 -11.82 12.26
CA ASN A 703 -15.63 -11.33 13.62
C ASN A 703 -14.51 -12.13 14.26
N THR A 704 -13.45 -11.45 14.65
CA THR A 704 -12.23 -12.08 15.16
C THR A 704 -11.85 -11.46 16.50
N THR A 705 -11.47 -12.31 17.45
CA THR A 705 -10.86 -11.90 18.72
C THR A 705 -9.51 -12.56 18.84
N ASP A 706 -8.50 -11.80 19.25
CA ASP A 706 -7.15 -12.31 19.45
C ASP A 706 -6.53 -11.71 20.71
N LEU A 707 -6.00 -12.57 21.56
CA LEU A 707 -5.12 -12.19 22.67
C LEU A 707 -3.70 -12.51 22.24
N ILE A 708 -2.91 -11.46 22.05
CA ILE A 708 -1.55 -11.54 21.55
C ILE A 708 -0.59 -11.33 22.72
N SER A 709 0.42 -12.15 22.83
CA SER A 709 1.54 -11.88 23.72
C SER A 709 2.86 -11.89 22.97
N VAL A 710 3.71 -10.92 23.29
CA VAL A 710 5.03 -10.75 22.68
C VAL A 710 6.07 -10.86 23.78
N THR A 711 7.01 -11.78 23.62
CA THR A 711 8.13 -11.98 24.53
C THR A 711 9.42 -11.62 23.81
N HIS A 712 10.14 -10.64 24.36
CA HIS A 712 11.46 -10.22 23.91
C HIS A 712 12.48 -11.36 24.12
N PRO A 713 13.54 -11.47 23.29
CA PRO A 713 14.63 -12.41 23.49
C PRO A 713 15.24 -12.42 24.91
N GLU A 714 15.18 -11.30 25.62
CA GLU A 714 15.68 -11.14 26.99
C GLU A 714 14.67 -11.54 28.08
N GLY A 715 13.43 -11.90 27.71
CA GLY A 715 12.40 -12.41 28.60
C GLY A 715 11.27 -11.43 28.96
N ALA A 716 11.40 -10.14 28.62
CA ALA A 716 10.32 -9.17 28.84
C ALA A 716 9.08 -9.55 28.02
N LYS A 717 7.91 -9.62 28.67
CA LYS A 717 6.64 -10.04 28.03
C LYS A 717 5.58 -8.94 28.09
N LYS A 718 4.90 -8.70 26.98
CA LYS A 718 3.76 -7.78 26.85
C LYS A 718 2.53 -8.50 26.31
N TYR A 719 1.35 -8.04 26.72
CA TYR A 719 0.06 -8.57 26.28
C TYR A 719 -0.74 -7.50 25.55
N PHE A 720 -1.46 -7.91 24.52
CA PHE A 720 -2.33 -7.06 23.72
C PHE A 720 -3.65 -7.77 23.46
N TYR A 721 -4.72 -7.01 23.39
CA TYR A 721 -6.02 -7.51 22.96
C TYR A 721 -6.40 -6.89 21.62
N ARG A 722 -6.93 -7.70 20.70
CA ARG A 722 -7.43 -7.27 19.40
C ARG A 722 -8.85 -7.80 19.17
N GLN A 723 -9.74 -6.95 18.69
CA GLN A 723 -11.09 -7.30 18.24
C GLN A 723 -11.32 -6.71 16.85
N LEU A 724 -11.55 -7.56 15.86
CA LEU A 724 -11.91 -7.16 14.51
C LEU A 724 -13.37 -7.56 14.22
N SER A 725 -14.09 -6.70 13.52
CA SER A 725 -15.43 -6.95 13.00
C SER A 725 -15.57 -6.28 11.64
N GLY A 726 -16.05 -7.01 10.64
CA GLY A 726 -16.19 -6.43 9.31
C GLY A 726 -16.95 -7.31 8.33
N HIS A 727 -17.10 -6.78 7.12
CA HIS A 727 -17.68 -7.51 6.00
C HIS A 727 -17.06 -7.09 4.67
N ARG A 728 -17.08 -8.00 3.70
CA ARG A 728 -16.69 -7.79 2.31
C ARG A 728 -17.83 -8.16 1.39
N SER A 729 -18.07 -7.37 0.36
CA SER A 729 -18.91 -7.72 -0.78
C SER A 729 -18.12 -7.57 -2.08
N GLY A 730 -18.42 -8.37 -3.09
CA GLY A 730 -17.72 -8.30 -4.37
C GLY A 730 -18.33 -9.14 -5.47
N ARG A 731 -17.72 -9.05 -6.65
CA ARG A 731 -18.04 -9.87 -7.81
C ARG A 731 -16.78 -10.59 -8.28
N ASN A 732 -16.87 -11.89 -8.53
CA ASN A 732 -15.80 -12.73 -9.08
C ASN A 732 -16.29 -13.41 -10.38
N PRO A 733 -16.14 -12.74 -11.54
CA PRO A 733 -16.54 -13.31 -12.83
C PRO A 733 -15.67 -14.49 -13.26
N LEU A 734 -14.38 -14.51 -12.90
CA LEU A 734 -13.47 -15.59 -13.25
C LEU A 734 -13.93 -16.91 -12.63
N ALA A 735 -14.11 -16.94 -11.31
CA ALA A 735 -14.59 -18.13 -10.61
C ALA A 735 -15.92 -18.62 -11.21
N PHE A 736 -16.87 -17.72 -11.48
CA PHE A 736 -18.15 -18.10 -12.09
C PHE A 736 -17.99 -18.68 -13.51
N THR A 737 -17.05 -18.17 -14.30
CA THR A 737 -16.78 -18.70 -15.65
C THR A 737 -16.14 -20.09 -15.56
N LEU A 738 -15.22 -20.29 -14.61
CA LEU A 738 -14.62 -21.60 -14.34
C LEU A 738 -15.66 -22.59 -13.80
N ASP A 739 -16.59 -22.14 -12.96
CA ASP A 739 -17.72 -22.94 -12.48
C ASP A 739 -18.60 -23.43 -13.64
N ILE A 740 -18.88 -22.59 -14.65
CA ILE A 740 -19.59 -22.98 -15.88
C ILE A 740 -18.78 -23.99 -16.68
N ALA A 741 -17.50 -23.72 -16.90
CA ALA A 741 -16.63 -24.62 -17.65
C ALA A 741 -16.54 -25.99 -16.98
N ASN A 742 -16.40 -26.04 -15.65
CA ASN A 742 -16.44 -27.27 -14.87
C ASN A 742 -17.78 -27.99 -14.98
N GLY A 743 -18.90 -27.27 -14.89
CA GLY A 743 -20.24 -27.85 -15.07
C GLY A 743 -20.40 -28.54 -16.43
N LEU A 744 -19.88 -27.92 -17.50
CA LEU A 744 -19.87 -28.50 -18.85
C LEU A 744 -18.90 -29.69 -18.95
N LEU A 745 -17.67 -29.55 -18.45
CA LEU A 745 -16.66 -30.62 -18.46
C LEU A 745 -17.16 -31.87 -17.71
N ASN A 746 -17.74 -31.69 -16.53
CA ASN A 746 -18.32 -32.80 -15.77
C ASN A 746 -19.46 -33.49 -16.53
N THR A 747 -20.20 -32.75 -17.36
CA THR A 747 -21.31 -33.31 -18.16
C THR A 747 -20.80 -34.09 -19.38
N TYR A 748 -19.76 -33.63 -20.07
CA TYR A 748 -19.31 -34.19 -21.35
C TYR A 748 -18.07 -35.10 -21.26
N VAL A 749 -17.19 -34.86 -20.29
CA VAL A 749 -15.88 -35.51 -20.13
C VAL A 749 -15.80 -36.29 -18.79
N GLY A 750 -16.77 -36.10 -17.90
CA GLY A 750 -16.77 -36.69 -16.54
C GLY A 750 -15.88 -35.91 -15.56
N ASN A 751 -15.77 -36.40 -14.33
CA ASN A 751 -15.09 -35.70 -13.21
C ASN A 751 -13.54 -35.71 -13.30
N GLN A 752 -12.95 -36.03 -14.45
CA GLN A 752 -11.50 -36.20 -14.62
C GLN A 752 -10.73 -34.87 -14.80
N ILE A 753 -11.45 -33.78 -15.10
CA ILE A 753 -10.85 -32.46 -15.38
C ILE A 753 -11.51 -31.42 -14.47
N ALA A 754 -10.72 -30.74 -13.65
CA ALA A 754 -11.19 -29.64 -12.80
C ALA A 754 -10.38 -28.37 -13.06
N LEU A 755 -11.07 -27.25 -13.26
CA LEU A 755 -10.48 -25.91 -13.34
C LEU A 755 -10.70 -25.19 -12.01
N ALA A 756 -9.64 -24.65 -11.41
CA ALA A 756 -9.73 -23.95 -10.14
C ALA A 756 -9.38 -22.45 -10.29
N ASP A 757 -10.10 -21.59 -9.57
CA ASP A 757 -9.67 -20.21 -9.34
C ASP A 757 -8.62 -20.20 -8.22
N VAL A 758 -7.39 -19.81 -8.53
CA VAL A 758 -6.27 -19.78 -7.57
C VAL A 758 -6.18 -18.45 -6.80
N SER A 759 -7.24 -17.64 -6.83
CA SER A 759 -7.30 -16.40 -6.05
C SER A 759 -7.24 -16.66 -4.53
N ASN A 760 -6.77 -15.66 -3.77
CA ASN A 760 -6.68 -15.69 -2.30
C ASN A 760 -8.05 -15.63 -1.58
N GLY A 761 -9.15 -15.90 -2.30
CA GLY A 761 -10.53 -15.79 -1.84
C GLY A 761 -11.09 -14.37 -1.82
N ASN A 762 -10.32 -13.33 -2.14
CA ASN A 762 -10.83 -11.97 -2.34
C ASN A 762 -11.26 -11.75 -3.81
N PRO A 763 -12.55 -11.46 -4.08
CA PRO A 763 -13.00 -11.17 -5.44
C PRO A 763 -12.20 -10.06 -6.14
N GLY A 764 -11.69 -9.08 -5.40
CA GLY A 764 -10.88 -7.98 -5.97
C GLY A 764 -9.52 -8.41 -6.53
N ASP A 765 -9.03 -9.61 -6.15
CA ASP A 765 -7.77 -10.19 -6.65
C ASP A 765 -7.96 -11.07 -7.89
N SER A 766 -9.20 -11.47 -8.19
CA SER A 766 -9.53 -12.25 -9.38
C SER A 766 -9.58 -11.40 -10.65
N PHE A 767 -9.34 -12.01 -11.82
CA PHE A 767 -9.45 -11.34 -13.11
C PHE A 767 -10.85 -10.73 -13.31
N MET A 768 -10.90 -9.44 -13.70
CA MET A 768 -12.12 -8.62 -13.79
C MET A 768 -12.95 -8.51 -12.48
N GLY A 769 -12.46 -9.06 -11.38
CA GLY A 769 -13.13 -9.02 -10.11
C GLY A 769 -13.01 -7.67 -9.42
N LYS A 770 -13.92 -7.44 -8.48
CA LYS A 770 -13.97 -6.23 -7.65
C LYS A 770 -14.55 -6.55 -6.28
N SER A 771 -14.08 -5.85 -5.26
CA SER A 771 -14.59 -5.98 -3.90
C SER A 771 -14.58 -4.63 -3.14
N LYS A 772 -15.46 -4.54 -2.15
CA LYS A 772 -15.50 -3.50 -1.12
C LYS A 772 -15.54 -4.20 0.24
N ALA A 773 -14.56 -3.93 1.08
CA ALA A 773 -14.53 -4.36 2.48
C ALA A 773 -14.64 -3.15 3.42
N ARG A 774 -15.27 -3.38 4.57
CA ARG A 774 -15.29 -2.47 5.71
C ARG A 774 -14.92 -3.27 6.96
N GLU A 775 -13.98 -2.74 7.73
CA GLU A 775 -13.47 -3.37 8.94
C GLU A 775 -13.41 -2.34 10.07
N VAL A 776 -13.74 -2.78 11.27
CA VAL A 776 -13.56 -2.02 12.51
C VAL A 776 -12.71 -2.86 13.44
N ASN A 777 -11.56 -2.33 13.83
CA ASN A 777 -10.57 -3.00 14.66
C ASN A 777 -10.37 -2.20 15.95
N PHE A 778 -10.47 -2.86 17.10
CA PHE A 778 -10.05 -2.34 18.39
C PHE A 778 -8.78 -3.06 18.80
N GLU A 779 -7.81 -2.31 19.31
CA GLU A 779 -6.61 -2.85 19.93
C GLU A 779 -6.20 -2.07 21.19
N GLY A 780 -5.44 -2.72 22.07
CA GLY A 780 -4.92 -2.10 23.29
C GLY A 780 -3.92 -3.00 24.01
N GLU A 781 -2.96 -2.39 24.71
CA GLU A 781 -1.99 -3.08 25.57
C GLU A 781 -2.66 -3.44 26.89
N ILE A 782 -2.46 -4.66 27.39
CA ILE A 782 -3.05 -5.13 28.66
C ILE A 782 -1.99 -5.11 29.74
N LEU A 783 -2.23 -4.35 30.82
CA LEU A 783 -1.42 -4.39 32.02
C LEU A 783 -2.01 -5.32 33.08
N ASN A 784 -1.10 -5.96 33.83
CA ASN A 784 -1.42 -6.86 34.93
C ASN A 784 -2.47 -7.91 34.51
N TYR A 785 -2.26 -8.51 33.33
CA TYR A 785 -3.19 -9.49 32.81
C TYR A 785 -3.16 -10.76 33.67
N ASP A 786 -4.29 -11.04 34.32
CA ASP A 786 -4.51 -12.29 35.01
C ASP A 786 -5.17 -13.28 34.04
N SER A 787 -4.45 -14.35 33.71
CA SER A 787 -4.91 -15.37 32.78
C SER A 787 -6.07 -16.21 33.31
N GLU A 788 -6.22 -16.32 34.64
CA GLU A 788 -7.28 -17.11 35.27
C GLU A 788 -8.60 -16.36 35.25
N SER A 789 -8.63 -15.14 35.79
CA SER A 789 -9.82 -14.28 35.78
C SER A 789 -10.09 -13.64 34.41
N LYS A 790 -9.11 -13.67 33.49
CA LYS A 790 -9.14 -12.99 32.18
C LYS A 790 -9.36 -11.47 32.33
N THR A 791 -8.87 -10.90 33.42
CA THR A 791 -8.98 -9.48 33.70
C THR A 791 -7.65 -8.77 33.51
N GLY A 792 -7.72 -7.48 33.19
CA GLY A 792 -6.54 -6.65 32.97
C GLY A 792 -6.95 -5.23 32.59
N GLU A 793 -6.09 -4.27 32.90
CA GLU A 793 -6.30 -2.87 32.53
C GLU A 793 -5.84 -2.67 31.08
N ILE A 794 -6.73 -2.18 30.21
CA ILE A 794 -6.33 -1.77 28.86
C ILE A 794 -5.70 -0.38 28.92
N ARG A 795 -4.45 -0.29 28.43
CA ARG A 795 -3.76 0.95 28.10
C ARG A 795 -3.71 1.17 26.60
N GLU A 796 -3.63 2.45 26.23
CA GLU A 796 -3.63 2.92 24.85
C GLU A 796 -4.71 2.24 23.98
N PRO A 797 -5.99 2.27 24.40
CA PRO A 797 -7.06 1.78 23.54
C PRO A 797 -7.05 2.58 22.24
N PHE A 798 -7.18 1.86 21.14
CA PHE A 798 -7.14 2.40 19.79
C PHE A 798 -8.23 1.71 18.97
N ILE A 799 -8.99 2.50 18.21
CA ILE A 799 -9.96 1.95 17.24
C ILE A 799 -9.59 2.45 15.86
N SER A 800 -9.53 1.56 14.88
CA SER A 800 -9.46 1.89 13.47
C SER A 800 -10.70 1.43 12.72
N ILE A 801 -11.19 2.26 11.82
CA ILE A 801 -12.20 1.90 10.80
C ILE A 801 -11.51 1.96 9.45
N SER A 802 -11.51 0.87 8.71
CA SER A 802 -10.85 0.74 7.42
C SER A 802 -11.85 0.36 6.34
N TYR A 803 -11.86 1.12 5.26
CA TYR A 803 -12.53 0.79 4.01
C TYR A 803 -11.50 0.41 2.96
N LEU A 804 -11.78 -0.66 2.23
CA LEU A 804 -10.92 -1.17 1.16
C LEU A 804 -11.76 -1.41 -0.10
N TRP A 805 -11.55 -0.62 -1.14
CA TRP A 805 -12.07 -0.91 -2.48
C TRP A 805 -10.95 -1.47 -3.33
N LYS A 806 -11.15 -2.67 -3.87
CA LYS A 806 -10.12 -3.40 -4.64
C LYS A 806 -10.69 -3.92 -5.94
N GLY A 807 -9.87 -4.02 -6.99
CA GLY A 807 -10.27 -4.70 -8.21
C GLY A 807 -9.24 -4.68 -9.33
N TRP A 808 -9.54 -5.43 -10.38
CA TRP A 808 -8.61 -5.65 -11.48
C TRP A 808 -8.36 -4.40 -12.35
N THR A 809 -9.40 -3.64 -12.66
CA THR A 809 -9.29 -2.38 -13.43
C THR A 809 -10.47 -1.45 -13.14
N ILE A 810 -10.19 -0.14 -13.04
CA ILE A 810 -11.20 0.91 -12.90
C ILE A 810 -10.90 2.09 -13.82
N SER A 811 -11.92 2.62 -14.51
CA SER A 811 -11.79 3.79 -15.40
C SER A 811 -11.68 5.10 -14.59
N LYS A 812 -10.97 6.11 -15.11
CA LYS A 812 -10.89 7.46 -14.51
C LYS A 812 -12.24 7.98 -13.99
N LYS A 813 -13.30 7.93 -14.80
CA LYS A 813 -14.66 8.39 -14.44
C LYS A 813 -15.20 7.72 -13.17
N LYS A 814 -15.00 6.40 -13.02
CA LYS A 814 -15.49 5.64 -11.87
C LYS A 814 -14.67 5.94 -10.60
N VAL A 815 -13.35 6.14 -10.73
CA VAL A 815 -12.49 6.54 -9.60
C VAL A 815 -12.85 7.94 -9.14
N LEU A 816 -13.04 8.89 -10.06
CA LEU A 816 -13.43 10.26 -9.73
C LEU A 816 -14.78 10.31 -9.02
N LYS A 817 -15.76 9.48 -9.43
CA LYS A 817 -17.01 9.33 -8.70
C LYS A 817 -16.78 8.82 -7.28
N LEU A 818 -15.99 7.76 -7.11
CA LEU A 818 -15.68 7.21 -5.79
C LEU A 818 -14.97 8.23 -4.88
N ILE A 819 -14.05 9.02 -5.44
CA ILE A 819 -13.40 10.13 -4.73
C ILE A 819 -14.40 11.21 -4.34
N ALA A 820 -15.31 11.59 -5.23
CA ALA A 820 -16.34 12.59 -4.95
C ALA A 820 -17.27 12.13 -3.82
N ASP A 821 -17.72 10.87 -3.85
CA ASP A 821 -18.54 10.27 -2.81
C ASP A 821 -17.82 10.31 -1.44
N ILE A 822 -16.53 9.95 -1.41
CA ILE A 822 -15.69 10.03 -0.19
C ILE A 822 -15.53 11.48 0.28
N ASN A 823 -15.20 12.41 -0.61
CA ASN A 823 -15.01 13.82 -0.25
C ASN A 823 -16.31 14.42 0.34
N GLN A 824 -17.47 14.01 -0.18
CA GLN A 824 -18.78 14.40 0.32
C GLN A 824 -19.05 13.82 1.73
N ASP A 825 -18.81 12.53 1.95
CA ASP A 825 -19.04 11.87 3.24
C ASP A 825 -18.20 12.47 4.39
N TYR A 826 -17.01 12.98 4.05
CA TYR A 826 -16.06 13.54 5.01
C TYR A 826 -16.07 15.07 5.07
N ASN A 827 -16.85 15.72 4.20
CA ASN A 827 -16.88 17.18 4.05
C ASN A 827 -15.46 17.78 3.92
N PHE A 828 -14.58 17.07 3.21
CA PHE A 828 -13.17 17.41 3.08
C PHE A 828 -12.60 16.82 1.80
N PRO A 829 -11.88 17.60 0.96
CA PRO A 829 -11.28 17.10 -0.26
C PRO A 829 -10.05 16.24 0.07
N LEU A 830 -10.26 14.96 0.39
CA LEU A 830 -9.17 14.00 0.63
C LEU A 830 -8.32 13.83 -0.61
N TYR A 831 -8.95 13.76 -1.78
CA TYR A 831 -8.25 13.77 -3.06
C TYR A 831 -8.70 14.93 -3.92
N VAL A 832 -7.77 15.38 -4.75
CA VAL A 832 -8.02 16.37 -5.76
C VAL A 832 -8.13 15.68 -7.13
N PRO A 833 -9.24 15.85 -7.86
CA PRO A 833 -9.49 15.19 -9.14
C PRO A 833 -8.34 15.30 -10.14
N GLU A 834 -7.61 16.41 -10.08
CA GLU A 834 -6.54 16.82 -10.97
C GLU A 834 -5.34 15.87 -10.93
N SER A 835 -5.11 15.20 -9.79
CA SER A 835 -4.06 14.19 -9.65
C SER A 835 -4.27 12.98 -10.58
N LEU A 836 -5.46 12.82 -11.16
CA LEU A 836 -5.79 11.76 -12.11
C LEU A 836 -5.95 12.27 -13.55
N ASN A 837 -5.46 13.46 -13.87
CA ASN A 837 -5.71 14.09 -15.17
C ASN A 837 -5.17 13.29 -16.35
N THR A 838 -3.93 12.84 -16.27
CA THR A 838 -3.22 12.02 -17.26
C THR A 838 -3.63 10.54 -17.21
N THR A 839 -4.31 10.12 -16.14
CA THR A 839 -4.70 8.71 -15.92
C THR A 839 -5.88 8.32 -16.81
N LYS A 840 -5.73 7.25 -17.61
CA LYS A 840 -6.85 6.66 -18.37
C LYS A 840 -7.66 5.68 -17.53
N SER A 841 -6.97 4.79 -16.83
CA SER A 841 -7.53 3.75 -15.98
C SER A 841 -6.51 3.31 -14.94
N ILE A 842 -6.96 2.76 -13.82
CA ILE A 842 -6.09 2.20 -12.78
C ILE A 842 -6.24 0.68 -12.79
N GLN A 843 -5.14 -0.02 -12.98
CA GLN A 843 -5.02 -1.48 -13.00
C GLN A 843 -4.60 -1.97 -11.60
N LEU A 844 -5.11 -3.13 -11.18
CA LEU A 844 -4.88 -3.70 -9.84
C LEU A 844 -5.09 -2.66 -8.74
N TYR A 845 -6.21 -1.93 -8.83
CA TYR A 845 -6.45 -0.78 -7.97
C TYR A 845 -6.81 -1.21 -6.56
N SER A 846 -6.35 -0.42 -5.59
CA SER A 846 -6.69 -0.59 -4.18
C SER A 846 -6.79 0.79 -3.53
N LEU A 847 -8.00 1.22 -3.19
CA LEU A 847 -8.25 2.45 -2.44
C LEU A 847 -8.49 2.09 -0.97
N PHE A 848 -7.62 2.60 -0.10
CA PHE A 848 -7.72 2.47 1.35
C PHE A 848 -8.24 3.78 1.93
N LEU A 849 -9.15 3.71 2.89
CA LEU A 849 -9.56 4.84 3.70
C LEU A 849 -9.58 4.39 5.16
N ASN A 850 -8.77 5.00 5.99
CA ASN A 850 -8.62 4.65 7.40
C ASN A 850 -9.00 5.83 8.28
N ILE A 851 -9.78 5.55 9.32
CA ILE A 851 -10.13 6.48 10.39
C ILE A 851 -9.57 5.90 11.68
N TYR A 852 -8.77 6.69 12.41
CA TYR A 852 -8.17 6.30 13.67
C TYR A 852 -8.75 7.11 14.81
N PHE A 853 -9.17 6.40 15.86
CA PHE A 853 -9.66 6.96 17.12
C PHE A 853 -8.64 6.67 18.20
N TYR A 854 -8.02 7.73 18.72
CA TYR A 854 -7.02 7.62 19.78
C TYR A 854 -7.67 7.46 21.16
N LYS A 855 -6.86 7.15 22.17
CA LYS A 855 -7.29 6.97 23.56
C LYS A 855 -8.20 8.09 24.08
N LYS A 856 -7.88 9.35 23.76
CA LYS A 856 -8.70 10.52 24.13
C LYS A 856 -10.08 10.48 23.46
N ALA A 857 -10.16 10.18 22.15
CA ALA A 857 -11.43 10.04 21.44
C ALA A 857 -12.33 8.96 22.07
N ILE A 858 -11.77 7.80 22.39
CA ILE A 858 -12.52 6.70 23.01
C ILE A 858 -13.00 7.10 24.42
N GLY A 859 -12.17 7.84 25.17
CA GLY A 859 -12.52 8.43 26.46
C GLY A 859 -13.72 9.37 26.36
N GLU A 860 -13.68 10.32 25.43
CA GLU A 860 -14.80 11.26 25.19
C GLU A 860 -16.06 10.53 24.77
N LEU A 861 -15.96 9.59 23.82
CA LEU A 861 -17.09 8.76 23.35
C LEU A 861 -17.79 8.00 24.47
N SER A 862 -17.06 7.60 25.51
CA SER A 862 -17.63 6.88 26.64
C SER A 862 -18.43 7.77 27.61
N ARG A 863 -18.30 9.11 27.48
CA ARG A 863 -18.83 10.12 28.43
C ARG A 863 -19.80 11.12 27.82
N VAL A 864 -19.91 11.23 26.50
CA VAL A 864 -20.81 12.19 25.85
C VAL A 864 -22.24 12.08 26.38
N ASP A 865 -22.79 13.21 26.83
CA ASP A 865 -24.16 13.30 27.34
C ASP A 865 -25.21 13.35 26.23
N ASP A 866 -26.46 13.10 26.63
CA ASP A 866 -27.59 12.94 25.71
C ASP A 866 -27.94 14.25 25.01
N LYS A 867 -27.78 15.39 25.69
CA LYS A 867 -28.09 16.72 25.15
C LYS A 867 -27.11 17.07 24.03
N LYS A 868 -25.82 16.79 24.24
CA LYS A 868 -24.76 16.96 23.24
C LYS A 868 -24.96 16.01 22.07
N LEU A 869 -25.22 14.71 22.32
CA LEU A 869 -25.52 13.76 21.25
C LEU A 869 -26.74 14.16 20.43
N LEU A 870 -27.81 14.65 21.07
CA LEU A 870 -29.01 15.12 20.38
C LEU A 870 -28.71 16.32 19.46
N GLY A 871 -27.92 17.28 19.94
CA GLY A 871 -27.45 18.40 19.10
C GLY A 871 -26.65 17.94 17.89
N ILE A 872 -25.72 17.00 18.10
CA ILE A 872 -24.89 16.43 17.03
C ILE A 872 -25.75 15.68 16.01
N TYR A 873 -26.64 14.77 16.43
CA TYR A 873 -27.47 14.01 15.51
C TYR A 873 -28.46 14.90 14.74
N ARG A 874 -29.00 15.94 15.35
CA ARG A 874 -29.86 16.91 14.64
C ARG A 874 -29.15 17.60 13.49
N HIS A 875 -27.86 17.90 13.65
CA HIS A 875 -27.10 18.65 12.65
C HIS A 875 -26.36 17.76 11.64
N TYR A 876 -25.86 16.60 12.08
CA TYR A 876 -24.94 15.76 11.30
C TYR A 876 -25.42 14.34 11.01
N ALA A 877 -26.61 13.92 11.46
CA ALA A 877 -27.08 12.58 11.16
C ALA A 877 -27.31 12.41 9.66
N LYS A 878 -26.74 11.35 9.10
CA LYS A 878 -26.94 10.96 7.70
C LYS A 878 -28.43 10.70 7.48
N ALA A 879 -28.97 11.22 6.38
CA ALA A 879 -30.33 10.90 5.97
C ALA A 879 -30.36 9.41 5.63
N ARG A 880 -30.83 8.59 6.57
CA ARG A 880 -31.14 7.21 6.24
C ARG A 880 -32.40 7.27 5.40
N ASP A 881 -32.27 6.96 4.12
CA ASP A 881 -33.35 6.38 3.33
C ASP A 881 -33.69 5.00 3.94
N ARG A 882 -34.21 4.99 5.17
CA ARG A 882 -35.16 3.96 5.55
C ARG A 882 -36.41 4.29 4.76
N VAL A 883 -36.36 4.02 3.45
CA VAL A 883 -37.54 3.66 2.70
C VAL A 883 -38.11 2.49 3.48
N THR A 884 -39.10 2.79 4.33
CA THR A 884 -40.14 1.84 4.67
C THR A 884 -40.61 1.29 3.34
N HIS A 885 -40.00 0.18 2.92
CA HIS A 885 -40.47 -0.56 1.76
C HIS A 885 -41.92 -0.86 2.10
N GLY A 886 -42.83 -0.20 1.37
CA GLY A 886 -44.21 -0.61 1.29
C GLY A 886 -44.19 -2.11 1.09
N GLY A 887 -44.88 -2.84 1.98
CA GLY A 887 -45.09 -4.25 1.78
C GLY A 887 -45.61 -4.41 0.35
N GLY A 888 -44.87 -5.15 -0.47
CA GLY A 888 -45.37 -5.60 -1.75
C GLY A 888 -46.70 -6.27 -1.47
N TYR A 889 -47.74 -5.75 -2.11
CA TYR A 889 -49.04 -6.37 -2.21
C TYR A 889 -48.80 -7.80 -2.71
N ILE A 890 -48.97 -8.81 -1.85
CA ILE A 890 -49.14 -10.18 -2.28
C ILE A 890 -50.61 -10.27 -2.72
N PRO A 891 -50.93 -10.46 -4.00
CA PRO A 891 -52.31 -10.63 -4.41
C PRO A 891 -52.82 -11.95 -3.81
N GLY A 892 -53.75 -11.88 -2.86
CA GLY A 892 -54.49 -13.07 -2.38
C GLY A 892 -54.53 -13.33 -0.87
N ASP A 893 -54.23 -12.37 0.01
CA ASP A 893 -54.37 -12.57 1.47
C ASP A 893 -55.61 -11.82 2.02
N PRO A 894 -56.74 -12.49 2.28
CA PRO A 894 -57.96 -11.87 2.78
C PRO A 894 -58.13 -12.12 4.27
N ILE A 895 -57.23 -11.63 5.14
CA ILE A 895 -57.57 -11.24 6.51
C ILE A 895 -56.79 -9.98 6.88
N GLY A 896 -57.50 -8.85 6.91
CA GLY A 896 -57.02 -7.61 7.46
C GLY A 896 -56.92 -7.68 8.98
N ALA A 897 -55.72 -7.46 9.50
CA ALA A 897 -55.49 -6.86 10.80
C ALA A 897 -54.47 -5.73 10.61
N GLY A 898 -54.97 -4.50 10.60
CA GLY A 898 -54.17 -3.30 10.42
C GLY A 898 -53.11 -3.18 11.52
N SER A 899 -51.86 -3.47 11.17
CA SER A 899 -50.72 -2.91 11.89
C SER A 899 -50.52 -1.48 11.36
N TYR A 900 -51.00 -0.50 12.11
CA TYR A 900 -50.54 0.88 11.97
C TYR A 900 -49.01 0.86 12.15
N ARG A 901 -48.24 0.85 11.06
CA ARG A 901 -46.81 1.09 11.12
C ARG A 901 -46.64 2.58 11.38
N GLU A 902 -46.35 2.92 12.63
CA GLU A 902 -45.99 4.28 13.04
C GLU A 902 -44.90 4.82 12.10
N VAL A 903 -45.23 5.90 11.40
CA VAL A 903 -44.25 6.66 10.64
C VAL A 903 -43.43 7.44 11.68
N TYR A 904 -42.33 6.84 12.14
CA TYR A 904 -41.42 7.52 13.05
C TYR A 904 -40.97 8.85 12.44
N THR A 905 -41.22 9.94 13.18
CA THR A 905 -40.67 11.24 12.87
C THR A 905 -39.14 11.17 12.89
N ARG A 906 -38.45 12.06 12.16
CA ARG A 906 -36.98 12.12 12.16
C ARG A 906 -36.41 12.29 13.59
N GLU A 907 -37.11 13.02 14.44
CA GLU A 907 -36.78 13.18 15.87
C GLU A 907 -36.86 11.86 16.65
N GLU A 908 -37.89 11.04 16.43
CA GLU A 908 -38.01 9.74 17.10
C GLU A 908 -36.93 8.76 16.63
N GLN A 909 -36.59 8.78 15.34
CA GLN A 909 -35.47 7.99 14.80
C GLN A 909 -34.15 8.38 15.46
N ILE A 910 -33.86 9.69 15.57
CA ILE A 910 -32.67 10.20 16.24
C ILE A 910 -32.65 9.77 17.71
N ARG A 911 -33.78 9.85 18.42
CA ARG A 911 -33.85 9.42 19.83
C ARG A 911 -33.63 7.92 20.01
N ASP A 912 -34.11 7.08 19.09
CA ASP A 912 -33.86 5.64 19.12
C ASP A 912 -32.37 5.32 18.87
N GLU A 913 -31.76 5.98 17.87
CA GLU A 913 -30.32 5.85 17.57
C GLU A 913 -29.46 6.24 18.79
N ILE A 914 -29.75 7.38 19.41
CA ILE A 914 -29.08 7.83 20.64
C ILE A 914 -29.30 6.81 21.77
N SER A 915 -30.53 6.32 21.95
CA SER A 915 -30.84 5.32 22.98
C SER A 915 -30.04 4.02 22.79
N GLY A 916 -29.90 3.58 21.54
CA GLY A 916 -29.03 2.47 21.15
C GLY A 916 -27.57 2.71 21.55
N LEU A 917 -27.03 3.89 21.22
CA LEU A 917 -25.67 4.29 21.56
C LEU A 917 -25.45 4.36 23.09
N LYS A 918 -26.38 4.92 23.86
CA LYS A 918 -26.32 4.96 25.33
C LYS A 918 -26.29 3.56 25.95
N ARG A 919 -27.07 2.62 25.41
CA ARG A 919 -27.03 1.21 25.86
C ARG A 919 -25.65 0.60 25.64
N LEU A 920 -24.98 0.93 24.54
CA LEU A 920 -23.61 0.48 24.26
C LEU A 920 -22.60 1.16 25.19
N GLN A 921 -22.69 2.48 25.41
CA GLN A 921 -21.85 3.22 26.36
C GLN A 921 -21.96 2.67 27.78
N LYS A 922 -23.18 2.42 28.29
CA LYS A 922 -23.40 1.80 29.60
C LYS A 922 -22.72 0.44 29.72
N LYS A 923 -22.80 -0.38 28.66
CA LYS A 923 -22.12 -1.67 28.62
C LYS A 923 -20.61 -1.48 28.59
N TYR A 924 -20.07 -0.60 27.76
CA TYR A 924 -18.65 -0.28 27.70
C TYR A 924 -18.11 0.13 29.08
N ASN A 925 -18.74 1.12 29.72
CA ASN A 925 -18.34 1.61 31.05
C ASN A 925 -18.45 0.54 32.15
N LYS A 926 -19.45 -0.34 32.07
CA LYS A 926 -19.56 -1.50 32.98
C LYS A 926 -18.34 -2.41 32.87
N TRP A 927 -17.90 -2.74 31.65
CA TRP A 927 -16.77 -3.65 31.44
C TRP A 927 -15.41 -2.99 31.62
N LEU A 928 -15.32 -1.67 31.44
CA LEU A 928 -14.17 -0.87 31.84
C LEU A 928 -13.93 -0.98 33.36
N LYS A 929 -14.98 -0.81 34.17
CA LYS A 929 -14.89 -0.95 35.63
C LYS A 929 -14.54 -2.37 36.06
N ARG A 930 -15.02 -3.38 35.33
CA ARG A 930 -14.73 -4.81 35.58
C ARG A 930 -13.39 -5.29 35.04
N ARG A 931 -12.66 -4.44 34.30
CA ARG A 931 -11.36 -4.77 33.70
C ARG A 931 -11.41 -6.03 32.82
N GLU A 932 -12.45 -6.17 32.00
CA GLU A 932 -12.60 -7.30 31.06
C GLU A 932 -12.32 -6.87 29.61
N PRO A 933 -11.10 -7.09 29.08
CA PRO A 933 -10.66 -6.59 27.78
C PRO A 933 -11.57 -6.99 26.63
N ALA A 934 -12.00 -8.26 26.62
CA ALA A 934 -12.81 -8.83 25.55
C ALA A 934 -14.18 -8.17 25.41
N LYS A 935 -14.84 -7.88 26.54
CA LYS A 935 -16.14 -7.21 26.52
C LYS A 935 -15.97 -5.74 26.22
N LEU A 936 -14.95 -5.09 26.78
CA LEU A 936 -14.63 -3.69 26.49
C LEU A 936 -14.47 -3.45 24.98
N ALA A 937 -13.56 -4.20 24.35
CA ALA A 937 -13.25 -4.10 22.93
C ALA A 937 -14.49 -4.34 22.06
N LYS A 938 -15.30 -5.37 22.38
CA LYS A 938 -16.56 -5.66 21.66
C LYS A 938 -17.52 -4.48 21.64
N TYR A 939 -17.69 -3.78 22.76
CA TYR A 939 -18.59 -2.62 22.80
C TYR A 939 -17.95 -1.36 22.23
N GLY A 940 -16.62 -1.20 22.34
CA GLY A 940 -15.88 -0.12 21.70
C GLY A 940 -16.03 -0.14 20.18
N VAL A 941 -15.81 -1.31 19.56
CA VAL A 941 -16.05 -1.54 18.12
C VAL A 941 -17.47 -1.14 17.72
N LYS A 942 -18.48 -1.55 18.49
CA LYS A 942 -19.89 -1.23 18.19
C LYS A 942 -20.21 0.27 18.31
N ILE A 943 -19.65 0.95 19.32
CA ILE A 943 -19.86 2.40 19.50
C ILE A 943 -19.29 3.14 18.30
N ALA A 944 -18.04 2.86 17.92
CA ALA A 944 -17.40 3.52 16.79
C ALA A 944 -18.08 3.19 15.46
N ALA A 945 -18.45 1.92 15.24
CA ALA A 945 -19.14 1.47 14.03
C ALA A 945 -20.48 2.18 13.84
N ASN A 946 -21.32 2.23 14.90
CA ASN A 946 -22.61 2.91 14.83
C ASN A 946 -22.44 4.41 14.58
N LEU A 947 -21.55 5.07 15.31
CA LEU A 947 -21.34 6.51 15.18
C LEU A 947 -20.91 6.91 13.76
N GLU A 948 -19.99 6.16 13.15
CA GLU A 948 -19.52 6.43 11.80
C GLU A 948 -20.58 6.11 10.73
N GLU A 949 -21.41 5.09 10.94
CA GLU A 949 -22.54 4.76 10.06
C GLU A 949 -23.68 5.80 10.15
N ASP A 950 -23.91 6.35 11.33
CA ASP A 950 -25.05 7.24 11.63
C ASP A 950 -24.75 8.72 11.31
N LEU A 951 -23.50 9.17 11.41
CA LEU A 951 -23.11 10.59 11.29
C LEU A 951 -22.16 10.86 10.12
N TYR A 952 -22.23 12.08 9.57
CA TYR A 952 -21.13 12.64 8.76
C TYR A 952 -19.89 12.87 9.62
N PHE A 953 -18.71 12.97 8.99
CA PHE A 953 -17.44 13.02 9.72
C PHE A 953 -17.36 14.17 10.75
N ASP A 954 -17.85 15.37 10.44
CA ASP A 954 -17.82 16.48 11.40
C ASP A 954 -18.60 16.16 12.69
N GLY A 955 -19.73 15.43 12.57
CA GLY A 955 -20.47 14.94 13.74
C GLY A 955 -19.74 13.84 14.52
N VAL A 956 -19.00 12.96 13.82
CA VAL A 956 -18.10 11.99 14.45
C VAL A 956 -16.98 12.73 15.22
N ALA A 957 -16.37 13.73 14.61
CA ALA A 957 -15.32 14.54 15.23
C ALA A 957 -15.82 15.29 16.47
N GLU A 958 -17.00 15.91 16.40
CA GLU A 958 -17.60 16.61 17.54
C GLU A 958 -17.95 15.65 18.69
N SER A 959 -18.40 14.43 18.36
CA SER A 959 -18.70 13.38 19.33
C SER A 959 -17.48 12.89 20.11
N VAL A 960 -16.27 13.03 19.54
CA VAL A 960 -15.02 12.58 20.19
C VAL A 960 -14.19 13.71 20.77
N GLY A 961 -14.75 14.91 20.88
CA GLY A 961 -14.07 16.09 21.46
C GLY A 961 -13.20 16.87 20.48
N GLY A 962 -13.34 16.64 19.17
CA GLY A 962 -12.70 17.43 18.11
C GLY A 962 -11.76 16.63 17.20
N LYS A 963 -11.34 17.25 16.09
CA LYS A 963 -10.51 16.64 15.04
C LYS A 963 -9.11 16.22 15.52
N GLN A 964 -8.60 16.82 16.60
CA GLN A 964 -7.30 16.49 17.21
C GLN A 964 -7.26 15.11 17.88
N ASN A 965 -8.42 14.49 18.14
CA ASN A 965 -8.50 13.14 18.71
C ASN A 965 -8.70 12.05 17.65
N LEU A 966 -8.68 12.42 16.36
CA LEU A 966 -8.88 11.53 15.22
C LEU A 966 -7.79 11.74 14.19
N PHE A 967 -7.60 10.73 13.34
CA PHE A 967 -6.80 10.86 12.13
C PHE A 967 -7.45 10.09 10.98
N VAL A 968 -7.71 10.76 9.86
CA VAL A 968 -8.22 10.15 8.63
C VAL A 968 -7.16 10.23 7.55
N THR A 969 -6.91 9.12 6.89
CA THR A 969 -5.99 9.04 5.76
C THR A 969 -6.52 8.10 4.69
N SER A 970 -6.21 8.40 3.43
CA SER A 970 -6.58 7.59 2.29
C SER A 970 -5.39 7.40 1.35
N GLN A 971 -5.30 6.22 0.74
CA GLN A 971 -4.26 5.90 -0.23
C GLN A 971 -4.85 5.13 -1.41
N LEU A 972 -4.57 5.60 -2.62
CA LEU A 972 -4.93 4.93 -3.87
C LEU A 972 -3.69 4.28 -4.47
N ARG A 973 -3.67 2.94 -4.45
CA ARG A 973 -2.63 2.11 -5.07
C ARG A 973 -3.14 1.49 -6.37
N GLY A 974 -2.21 0.99 -7.17
CA GLY A 974 -2.46 0.37 -8.47
C GLY A 974 -1.76 1.14 -9.58
N PHE A 975 -1.68 0.52 -10.75
CA PHE A 975 -0.97 1.07 -11.90
C PHE A 975 -1.86 2.01 -12.70
N ARG A 976 -1.59 3.32 -12.67
CA ARG A 976 -2.32 4.35 -13.43
C ARG A 976 -1.84 4.35 -14.89
N LYS A 977 -2.61 3.71 -15.77
CA LYS A 977 -2.28 3.62 -17.20
C LYS A 977 -2.32 4.98 -17.88
N GLY A 978 -1.25 5.33 -18.58
CA GLY A 978 -1.09 6.60 -19.28
C GLY A 978 -0.56 7.74 -18.39
N ASP A 979 -0.25 7.44 -17.13
CA ASP A 979 0.42 8.34 -16.21
C ASP A 979 1.88 7.89 -16.04
N GLU A 980 2.80 8.85 -16.17
CA GLU A 980 4.24 8.60 -16.05
C GLU A 980 4.63 8.24 -14.62
N ASN A 981 3.92 8.78 -13.63
CA ASN A 981 4.08 8.39 -12.23
C ASN A 981 3.18 7.20 -11.86
N GLY A 982 2.78 6.39 -12.85
CA GLY A 982 1.64 5.48 -12.72
C GLY A 982 1.84 4.31 -11.76
N ASP A 983 3.07 3.99 -11.38
CA ASP A 983 3.44 2.95 -10.42
C ASP A 983 3.51 3.44 -8.96
N THR A 984 3.55 4.75 -8.73
CA THR A 984 3.60 5.34 -7.39
C THR A 984 2.19 5.51 -6.80
N PRO A 985 1.95 5.11 -5.54
CA PRO A 985 0.67 5.36 -4.87
C PRO A 985 0.30 6.85 -4.78
N LEU A 986 -0.98 7.17 -4.97
CA LEU A 986 -1.50 8.51 -4.73
C LEU A 986 -1.94 8.62 -3.26
N LEU A 987 -1.33 9.53 -2.53
CA LEU A 987 -1.62 9.81 -1.11
C LEU A 987 -2.63 10.96 -1.02
N SER A 988 -3.64 10.81 -0.17
CA SER A 988 -4.63 11.85 0.08
C SER A 988 -4.08 12.96 0.99
N HIS A 989 -4.80 14.08 1.06
CA HIS A 989 -4.78 14.93 2.26
C HIS A 989 -5.21 14.12 3.47
N THR A 990 -4.74 14.47 4.67
CA THR A 990 -5.20 13.87 5.92
C THR A 990 -6.06 14.85 6.70
N LEU A 991 -6.97 14.33 7.51
CA LEU A 991 -7.87 15.10 8.34
C LEU A 991 -7.66 14.73 9.81
N GLY A 992 -7.59 15.72 10.69
CA GLY A 992 -7.20 15.54 12.09
C GLY A 992 -5.68 15.53 12.29
N GLU A 993 -5.25 15.07 13.47
CA GLU A 993 -3.86 15.14 13.93
C GLU A 993 -3.38 13.78 14.46
N PHE A 994 -2.06 13.57 14.48
CA PHE A 994 -1.49 12.44 15.20
C PHE A 994 -1.73 12.61 16.71
N GLY A 995 -2.74 11.92 17.23
CA GLY A 995 -3.15 12.04 18.64
C GLY A 995 -2.29 11.27 19.64
N ASP A 996 -1.32 10.48 19.17
CA ASP A 996 -0.40 9.68 19.99
C ASP A 996 0.91 9.40 19.23
N ARG A 997 2.00 9.09 19.96
CA ARG A 997 3.25 8.57 19.40
C ARG A 997 3.01 7.27 18.60
N LYS A 998 2.12 6.41 19.11
CA LYS A 998 1.71 5.16 18.44
C LYS A 998 0.57 5.43 17.45
N PHE A 999 0.81 6.29 16.47
CA PHE A 999 -0.26 6.88 15.66
C PHE A 999 -1.07 5.88 14.80
N MET A 1000 -0.49 4.70 14.48
CA MET A 1000 -1.17 3.59 13.78
C MET A 1000 -1.73 2.51 14.73
N GLY A 1001 -1.64 2.73 16.04
CA GLY A 1001 -2.06 1.80 17.07
C GLY A 1001 -0.90 1.00 17.73
N PRO A 1002 -1.12 0.49 18.96
CA PRO A 1002 -0.12 -0.23 19.73
C PRO A 1002 0.43 -1.51 19.08
N LEU A 1003 -0.37 -2.25 18.30
CA LEU A 1003 0.09 -3.47 17.63
C LEU A 1003 0.94 -3.15 16.41
N SER A 1004 0.59 -2.11 15.64
CA SER A 1004 1.39 -1.66 14.52
C SER A 1004 2.76 -1.13 14.96
N ASP A 1005 2.81 -0.38 16.08
CA ASP A 1005 4.05 0.09 16.69
C ASP A 1005 4.93 -1.09 17.14
N MET A 1006 4.36 -2.06 17.86
CA MET A 1006 5.08 -3.27 18.30
C MET A 1006 5.64 -4.07 17.11
N LYS A 1007 4.83 -4.31 16.08
CA LYS A 1007 5.27 -4.98 14.85
C LYS A 1007 6.43 -4.22 14.19
N GLY A 1008 6.34 -2.89 14.09
CA GLY A 1008 7.36 -2.03 13.51
C GLY A 1008 8.70 -2.11 14.25
N GLN A 1009 8.66 -2.13 15.58
CA GLN A 1009 9.85 -2.27 16.44
C GLN A 1009 10.52 -3.64 16.29
N ILE A 1010 9.75 -4.72 16.19
CA ILE A 1010 10.29 -6.08 15.97
C ILE A 1010 10.76 -6.25 14.52
N GLY A 1011 10.12 -5.56 13.57
CA GLY A 1011 10.41 -5.66 12.14
C GLY A 1011 9.82 -6.89 11.47
N MET A 1012 8.70 -7.43 11.97
CA MET A 1012 7.99 -8.55 11.33
C MET A 1012 7.07 -8.08 10.20
N THR A 1013 6.76 -8.99 9.26
CA THR A 1013 5.72 -8.77 8.26
C THR A 1013 4.32 -8.78 8.92
N ASP A 1014 3.33 -8.15 8.27
CA ASP A 1014 1.97 -8.10 8.79
C ASP A 1014 1.36 -9.50 8.89
N ALA A 1015 1.59 -10.32 7.86
CA ALA A 1015 1.00 -11.63 7.80
C ALA A 1015 1.54 -12.62 8.85
N GLU A 1016 2.80 -12.48 9.26
CA GLU A 1016 3.36 -13.30 10.34
C GLU A 1016 2.98 -12.78 11.73
N PHE A 1017 3.06 -11.47 11.96
CA PHE A 1017 2.78 -10.89 13.27
C PHE A 1017 1.32 -11.07 13.71
N PHE A 1018 0.38 -11.11 12.78
CA PHE A 1018 -1.04 -11.33 13.07
C PHE A 1018 -1.51 -12.77 12.80
N ALA A 1019 -0.59 -13.72 12.58
CA ALA A 1019 -0.91 -15.12 12.28
C ALA A 1019 -1.93 -15.31 11.13
N TYR A 1020 -1.87 -14.44 10.11
CA TYR A 1020 -2.80 -14.48 8.97
C TYR A 1020 -2.64 -15.71 8.08
N TRP A 1021 -1.60 -16.52 8.30
CA TRP A 1021 -1.46 -17.86 7.71
C TRP A 1021 -2.42 -18.90 8.30
N MET A 1022 -3.07 -18.61 9.44
CA MET A 1022 -4.08 -19.47 10.10
C MET A 1022 -5.46 -18.81 10.23
N MET A 1023 -5.54 -17.50 10.03
CA MET A 1023 -6.75 -16.70 10.24
C MET A 1023 -7.44 -16.31 8.93
N ASP A 1024 -8.76 -16.14 8.98
CA ASP A 1024 -9.52 -15.60 7.86
C ASP A 1024 -9.23 -14.10 7.63
N LYS A 1025 -9.25 -13.66 6.37
CA LYS A 1025 -9.23 -12.24 5.98
C LYS A 1025 -10.51 -11.82 5.26
N LEU A 1026 -10.78 -10.51 5.30
CA LEU A 1026 -11.82 -9.84 4.53
C LEU A 1026 -11.31 -9.28 3.20
#